data_AF-A0A2S9ELL4-F1
#
_entry.id   AF-A0A2S9ELL4-F1
#
_cell.length_a   1.000
_cell.length_b   1.000
_cell.length_c   1.000
_cell.angle_alpha   90.00
_cell.angle_beta   90.00
_cell.angle_gamma   90.00
#
_symmetry.space_group_name_H-M   'P 1'
#
loop_
_entity.id
_entity.type
_entity.pdbx_description
1 polymer ?
#
loop_
_entity_poly.entity_id
_entity_poly.type
_entity_poly.pdbx_seq_one_letter_code
_entity_poly.pdbx_strand_id
1 'polypeptide(L)'
;MEIVFRRTRVRAIAERLLAALALFVGVPAVHAAALSQPTSVAFWYADKPPLPELSQFDWAVVEPGHMTPGDVKTLRTLGSQPFAYLSIGEFDGNKAAVDKAGLTKAVSPVRNDAWNSQVMDLTSTAWREHLFGRAKALEAQGYAGLFLDTLDSFQLMPQASREAQRVGLTSLLRELHKRQPNLKLFFNRGFEVLPELDGVAAAVAVESIHAGWDASAKRYRPVSESDRQWLETHLQPLRAKGVPLVAIDYLPPERREEARKLAKRLRDEGFIPYISTPDLNTLGISSIEVQPRRIALIFDPREGALEDTAGHSNLGGLLEYLGYRVDYLPADSDLPQYGFSGLYAGVVTWMTSGPPQDTPAFNRFINARLDEQVPVVFFSGLPVEDKLLLKRLGLKRDVPPATQALTITHQDKALLGAFEAPVVPRSRDLAAVSVLPNGPTPALSLSGVNGAVFNPVVVGKWGGLALAPYLLEINNERSRWILDPFAFLQASLRLPDQPRPDTTTENGRRIATVHIDGDGFPSRAEVMGTPYAGRHTLDDYIKPNPFLTSVSIIEAEISPRGAFPFLARELEPIAREIFANPKVEVATHTYSHPFFMQPEKAKKRENFNPEYGLNMKIPGYDKIDFRREIFGSRDYINQNLTTPEKPVKLVFWPGDALPSSDTIKLAYDAGLKNVNGAETIMTKANPSLTGLNPLLRPTSGGLQYYAPIINENLYTNLWKGPYYGFRELIETFELTDTPRRLRGLHLYYHFYSSTKQASIKAMHEIYGYMREQQPMSLWMSDYLDRLHGLYQSSLARTADGAWQIRGMDALRTVRLDAQMGWPDLLKSQGIAGVRDLPQGRYVALSSDKALLVLRADRDTRPALEEANLPLLDWRYLDDRRVSFAFAGQFDLTFSVRSATACRVEVDGQRFAGKASAGLWTFQLPMKQVSNGQLLCN
;
A
#
# COMPACT_ATOMS: atom_id res chain seq x y z
N MET A 1 -6.83 64.09 43.51
CA MET A 1 -6.63 62.62 43.52
C MET A 1 -6.66 62.11 42.08
N GLU A 2 -5.69 62.55 41.26
CA GLU A 2 -5.77 62.41 39.79
C GLU A 2 -4.40 62.26 39.11
N ILE A 3 -3.32 62.08 39.91
CA ILE A 3 -1.93 62.05 39.40
C ILE A 3 -1.29 60.65 39.53
N VAL A 4 -1.94 59.73 40.26
CA VAL A 4 -1.42 58.36 40.47
C VAL A 4 -1.91 57.37 39.39
N PHE A 5 -2.99 57.68 38.66
CA PHE A 5 -3.55 56.79 37.63
C PHE A 5 -2.94 56.97 36.22
N ARG A 6 -2.17 58.05 35.97
CA ARG A 6 -1.52 58.29 34.67
C ARG A 6 -0.12 57.68 34.54
N ARG A 7 0.57 57.35 35.64
CA ARG A 7 1.94 56.80 35.59
C ARG A 7 2.01 55.29 35.32
N THR A 8 0.98 54.52 35.65
CA THR A 8 0.93 53.06 35.42
C THR A 8 0.54 52.69 33.99
N ARG A 9 -0.24 53.52 33.28
CA ARG A 9 -0.57 53.27 31.86
C ARG A 9 0.55 53.65 30.89
N VAL A 10 1.34 54.68 31.19
CA VAL A 10 2.47 55.08 30.32
C VAL A 10 3.62 54.07 30.41
N ARG A 11 3.86 53.45 31.57
CA ARG A 11 4.88 52.41 31.74
C ARG A 11 4.50 51.10 31.05
N ALA A 12 3.23 50.69 31.13
CA ALA A 12 2.73 49.50 30.43
C ALA A 12 2.66 49.68 28.91
N ILE A 13 2.46 50.90 28.40
CA ILE A 13 2.49 51.20 26.97
C ILE A 13 3.94 51.30 26.48
N ALA A 14 4.87 51.86 27.26
CA ALA A 14 6.29 51.90 26.92
C ALA A 14 6.95 50.51 26.96
N GLU A 15 6.61 49.64 27.91
CA GLU A 15 7.10 48.25 27.96
C GLU A 15 6.50 47.40 26.83
N ARG A 16 5.25 47.66 26.40
CA ARG A 16 4.67 47.01 25.22
C ARG A 16 5.23 47.54 23.90
N LEU A 17 5.62 48.81 23.82
CA LEU A 17 6.30 49.39 22.65
C LEU A 17 7.76 48.95 22.55
N LEU A 18 8.47 48.78 23.67
CA LEU A 18 9.83 48.21 23.69
C LEU A 18 9.84 46.70 23.47
N ALA A 19 8.83 45.95 23.96
CA ALA A 19 8.64 44.55 23.58
C ALA A 19 8.26 44.42 22.10
N ALA A 20 7.46 45.34 21.55
CA ALA A 20 7.14 45.37 20.12
C ALA A 20 8.37 45.75 19.27
N LEU A 21 9.22 46.69 19.69
CA LEU A 21 10.44 47.04 18.93
C LEU A 21 11.56 45.99 19.05
N ALA A 22 11.64 45.25 20.16
CA ALA A 22 12.57 44.11 20.30
C ALA A 22 12.11 42.86 19.52
N LEU A 23 10.83 42.80 19.12
CA LEU A 23 10.25 41.78 18.23
C LEU A 23 10.42 42.10 16.73
N PHE A 24 11.02 43.23 16.36
CA PHE A 24 11.21 43.65 14.95
C PHE A 24 12.68 43.73 14.47
N VAL A 25 13.67 43.35 15.27
CA VAL A 25 15.11 43.33 14.85
C VAL A 25 15.70 41.91 14.78
N GLY A 26 14.90 40.89 15.06
CA GLY A 26 15.25 39.50 14.78
C GLY A 26 14.49 38.97 13.57
N VAL A 27 14.65 39.57 12.39
CA VAL A 27 14.31 38.85 11.16
C VAL A 27 15.33 37.73 11.09
N PRO A 28 14.97 36.43 11.29
CA PRO A 28 15.89 35.40 10.88
C PRO A 28 16.10 35.69 9.40
N ALA A 29 17.35 35.82 8.96
CA ALA A 29 17.66 35.76 7.56
C ALA A 29 17.06 34.43 7.09
N VAL A 30 15.84 34.49 6.57
CA VAL A 30 15.26 33.49 5.70
C VAL A 30 16.24 33.55 4.56
N HIS A 31 17.29 32.74 4.64
CA HIS A 31 17.85 32.13 3.45
C HIS A 31 16.60 31.61 2.76
N ALA A 32 16.17 32.31 1.71
CA ALA A 32 15.28 31.73 0.74
C ALA A 32 15.98 30.42 0.40
N ALA A 33 15.50 29.33 0.99
CA ALA A 33 16.04 28.02 0.74
C ALA A 33 15.91 27.91 -0.77
N ALA A 34 17.04 27.97 -1.47
CA ALA A 34 17.07 27.79 -2.91
C ALA A 34 16.23 26.54 -3.16
N LEU A 35 15.12 26.69 -3.88
CA LEU A 35 14.19 25.60 -4.13
C LEU A 35 15.03 24.42 -4.60
N SER A 36 15.02 23.33 -3.82
CA SER A 36 15.82 22.15 -4.14
C SER A 36 15.43 21.69 -5.55
N GLN A 37 16.39 21.68 -6.46
CA GLN A 37 16.14 21.21 -7.82
C GLN A 37 15.72 19.74 -7.79
N PRO A 38 14.81 19.31 -8.67
CA PRO A 38 14.42 17.92 -8.73
C PRO A 38 15.65 17.06 -9.03
N THR A 39 15.80 15.96 -8.32
CA THR A 39 16.85 14.96 -8.59
C THR A 39 16.33 13.80 -9.41
N SER A 40 15.01 13.63 -9.47
CA SER A 40 14.30 12.59 -10.20
C SER A 40 12.96 13.09 -10.73
N VAL A 41 12.53 12.53 -11.86
CA VAL A 41 11.26 12.85 -12.51
C VAL A 41 10.63 11.59 -13.09
N ALA A 42 9.30 11.52 -13.10
CA ALA A 42 8.53 10.53 -13.82
C ALA A 42 7.42 11.16 -14.66
N PHE A 43 7.02 10.44 -15.71
CA PHE A 43 5.92 10.81 -16.59
C PHE A 43 4.95 9.63 -16.69
N TRP A 44 3.65 9.88 -16.51
CA TRP A 44 2.59 8.89 -16.62
C TRP A 44 1.32 9.48 -17.23
N TYR A 45 0.98 9.09 -18.46
CA TYR A 45 -0.20 9.60 -19.19
C TYR A 45 -1.33 8.59 -19.35
N ALA A 46 -1.17 7.36 -18.86
CA ALA A 46 -2.26 6.39 -18.84
C ALA A 46 -3.26 6.66 -17.71
N ASP A 47 -4.43 6.01 -17.81
CA ASP A 47 -5.41 6.01 -16.74
C ASP A 47 -4.88 5.32 -15.47
N LYS A 48 -5.59 5.53 -14.34
CA LYS A 48 -5.29 4.90 -13.04
C LYS A 48 -3.81 5.07 -12.60
N PRO A 49 -3.32 6.31 -12.46
CA PRO A 49 -1.92 6.58 -12.14
C PRO A 49 -1.48 5.87 -10.84
N PRO A 50 -0.31 5.20 -10.84
CA PRO A 50 0.19 4.46 -9.68
C PRO A 50 0.79 5.41 -8.65
N LEU A 51 -0.08 6.08 -7.86
CA LEU A 51 0.32 7.16 -6.96
C LEU A 51 1.46 6.78 -6.00
N PRO A 52 1.45 5.60 -5.34
CA PRO A 52 2.56 5.19 -4.48
C PRO A 52 3.92 5.17 -5.18
N GLU A 53 3.97 4.64 -6.39
CA GLU A 53 5.19 4.52 -7.18
C GLU A 53 5.62 5.87 -7.75
N LEU A 54 4.69 6.68 -8.25
CA LEU A 54 4.96 8.06 -8.67
C LEU A 54 5.48 8.92 -7.51
N SER A 55 5.05 8.64 -6.27
CA SER A 55 5.52 9.36 -5.09
C SER A 55 7.01 9.18 -4.78
N GLN A 56 7.67 8.19 -5.38
CA GLN A 56 9.12 7.98 -5.25
C GLN A 56 9.94 9.06 -5.94
N PHE A 57 9.38 9.70 -6.97
CA PHE A 57 10.04 10.74 -7.74
C PHE A 57 9.79 12.11 -7.14
N ASP A 58 10.75 13.02 -7.25
CA ASP A 58 10.56 14.39 -6.76
C ASP A 58 9.46 15.10 -7.53
N TRP A 59 9.46 14.95 -8.86
CA TRP A 59 8.43 15.46 -9.77
C TRP A 59 7.71 14.32 -10.49
N ALA A 60 6.38 14.38 -10.56
CA ALA A 60 5.56 13.44 -11.32
C ALA A 60 4.68 14.21 -12.31
N VAL A 61 4.96 14.08 -13.60
CA VAL A 61 4.16 14.67 -14.67
C VAL A 61 3.06 13.69 -15.07
N VAL A 62 1.82 14.16 -15.05
CA VAL A 62 0.63 13.33 -15.28
C VAL A 62 -0.36 13.99 -16.22
N GLU A 63 -1.16 13.19 -16.92
CA GLU A 63 -2.33 13.67 -17.65
C GLU A 63 -3.43 14.06 -16.64
N PRO A 64 -3.77 15.35 -16.48
CA PRO A 64 -4.69 15.79 -15.44
C PRO A 64 -6.11 15.22 -15.59
N GLY A 65 -6.53 14.76 -16.77
CA GLY A 65 -7.79 14.06 -16.98
C GLY A 65 -7.91 12.71 -16.25
N HIS A 66 -6.79 12.15 -15.77
CA HIS A 66 -6.74 10.85 -15.08
C HIS A 66 -6.52 10.96 -13.57
N MET A 67 -6.58 12.18 -13.02
CA MET A 67 -6.32 12.47 -11.61
C MET A 67 -7.51 13.18 -10.99
N THR A 68 -7.88 12.77 -9.77
CA THR A 68 -8.78 13.55 -8.92
C THR A 68 -7.99 14.54 -8.06
N PRO A 69 -8.62 15.60 -7.50
CA PRO A 69 -7.96 16.46 -6.51
C PRO A 69 -7.46 15.69 -5.28
N GLY A 70 -8.12 14.59 -4.92
CA GLY A 70 -7.67 13.67 -3.87
C GLY A 70 -6.33 13.02 -4.23
N ASP A 71 -6.17 12.57 -5.47
CA ASP A 71 -4.93 11.95 -5.95
C ASP A 71 -3.75 12.92 -5.96
N VAL A 72 -4.00 14.17 -6.39
CA VAL A 72 -3.00 15.26 -6.36
C VAL A 72 -2.56 15.54 -4.92
N LYS A 73 -3.51 15.62 -3.99
CA LYS A 73 -3.22 15.79 -2.56
C LYS A 73 -2.43 14.60 -1.99
N THR A 74 -2.77 13.37 -2.40
CA THR A 74 -2.07 12.15 -1.98
C THR A 74 -0.61 12.18 -2.42
N LEU A 75 -0.31 12.47 -3.70
CA LEU A 75 1.07 12.58 -4.17
C LEU A 75 1.88 13.62 -3.39
N ARG A 76 1.29 14.79 -3.10
CA ARG A 76 1.94 15.84 -2.31
C ARG A 76 2.21 15.40 -0.88
N THR A 77 1.24 14.74 -0.25
CA THR A 77 1.39 14.19 1.10
C THR A 77 2.52 13.18 1.16
N LEU A 78 2.66 12.34 0.12
CA LEU A 78 3.72 11.34 0.01
C LEU A 78 5.09 11.91 -0.39
N GLY A 79 5.18 13.22 -0.64
CA GLY A 79 6.42 13.94 -0.86
C GLY A 79 6.78 14.24 -2.32
N SER A 80 5.92 13.91 -3.28
CA SER A 80 6.13 14.23 -4.70
C SER A 80 5.39 15.50 -5.12
N GLN A 81 5.93 16.21 -6.11
CA GLN A 81 5.31 17.40 -6.69
C GLN A 81 4.61 17.00 -8.00
N PRO A 82 3.26 16.99 -8.04
CA PRO A 82 2.54 16.66 -9.26
C PRO A 82 2.54 17.84 -10.24
N PHE A 83 2.89 17.55 -11.49
CA PHE A 83 2.83 18.47 -12.62
C PHE A 83 1.74 18.02 -13.58
N ALA A 84 0.86 18.94 -13.98
CA ALA A 84 -0.14 18.64 -14.99
C ALA A 84 0.44 18.87 -16.39
N TYR A 85 0.26 17.91 -17.29
CA TYR A 85 0.47 18.12 -18.72
C TYR A 85 -0.44 19.24 -19.25
N LEU A 86 0.12 20.15 -20.04
CA LEU A 86 -0.61 21.19 -20.75
C LEU A 86 0.07 21.50 -22.09
N SER A 87 -0.56 21.11 -23.19
CA SER A 87 -0.15 21.51 -24.54
C SER A 87 -0.43 23.00 -24.76
N ILE A 88 0.60 23.77 -25.12
CA ILE A 88 0.50 25.23 -25.31
C ILE A 88 0.31 25.60 -26.79
N GLY A 89 1.05 24.94 -27.70
CA GLY A 89 1.01 25.19 -29.14
C GLY A 89 -0.12 24.48 -29.87
N GLU A 90 -0.68 23.43 -29.29
CA GLU A 90 -1.66 22.57 -29.95
C GLU A 90 -2.87 22.26 -29.06
N PHE A 91 -4.03 22.06 -29.69
CA PHE A 91 -5.23 21.52 -29.06
C PHE A 91 -5.38 20.05 -29.46
N ASP A 92 -5.44 19.15 -28.47
CA ASP A 92 -5.72 17.74 -28.70
C ASP A 92 -7.20 17.55 -29.07
N GLY A 93 -7.44 16.99 -30.26
CA GLY A 93 -8.78 16.68 -30.74
C GLY A 93 -9.05 17.04 -32.20
N ASN A 94 -10.27 16.68 -32.61
CA ASN A 94 -10.77 16.97 -33.95
C ASN A 94 -11.48 18.33 -34.01
N LYS A 95 -11.89 18.73 -35.22
CA LYS A 95 -12.61 19.99 -35.46
C LYS A 95 -13.86 20.14 -34.58
N ALA A 96 -14.63 19.07 -34.37
CA ALA A 96 -15.82 19.11 -33.53
C ALA A 96 -15.48 19.40 -32.04
N ALA A 97 -14.36 18.89 -31.55
CA ALA A 97 -13.88 19.19 -30.20
C ALA A 97 -13.45 20.68 -30.06
N VAL A 98 -12.76 21.22 -31.07
CA VAL A 98 -12.40 22.65 -31.13
C VAL A 98 -13.66 23.54 -31.13
N ASP A 99 -14.66 23.19 -31.95
CA ASP A 99 -15.91 23.93 -32.05
C ASP A 99 -16.68 23.89 -30.72
N LYS A 100 -16.74 22.73 -30.07
CA LYS A 100 -17.34 22.56 -28.73
C LYS A 100 -16.63 23.40 -27.67
N ALA A 101 -15.31 23.58 -27.80
CA ALA A 101 -14.53 24.43 -26.91
C ALA A 101 -14.67 25.94 -27.22
N GLY A 102 -15.37 26.32 -28.30
CA GLY A 102 -15.51 27.71 -28.73
C GLY A 102 -14.22 28.31 -29.31
N LEU A 103 -13.31 27.47 -29.80
CA LEU A 103 -11.95 27.85 -30.22
C LEU A 103 -11.77 27.91 -31.74
N THR A 104 -12.85 27.81 -32.53
CA THR A 104 -12.79 27.77 -34.01
C THR A 104 -12.07 28.97 -34.63
N LYS A 105 -12.11 30.15 -34.01
CA LYS A 105 -11.42 31.36 -34.48
C LYS A 105 -9.96 31.47 -34.02
N ALA A 106 -9.49 30.51 -33.23
CA ALA A 106 -8.16 30.50 -32.64
C ALA A 106 -7.24 29.40 -33.23
N VAL A 107 -7.72 28.68 -34.24
CA VAL A 107 -6.93 27.66 -34.94
C VAL A 107 -6.01 28.30 -35.99
N SER A 108 -4.82 27.73 -36.15
CA SER A 108 -3.96 28.02 -37.30
C SER A 108 -4.41 27.21 -38.54
N PRO A 109 -3.90 27.49 -39.75
CA PRO A 109 -4.20 26.68 -40.93
C PRO A 109 -3.50 25.30 -40.93
N VAL A 110 -2.67 24.99 -39.92
CA VAL A 110 -1.86 23.77 -39.87
C VAL A 110 -2.47 22.77 -38.89
N ARG A 111 -2.55 21.51 -39.32
CA ARG A 111 -2.89 20.37 -38.46
C ARG A 111 -1.67 19.46 -38.33
N ASN A 112 -1.46 18.91 -37.14
CA ASN A 112 -0.41 17.94 -36.90
C ASN A 112 -1.01 16.53 -36.93
N ASP A 113 -1.02 15.92 -38.12
CA ASP A 113 -1.66 14.62 -38.34
C ASP A 113 -0.95 13.47 -37.61
N ALA A 114 0.34 13.62 -37.27
CA ALA A 114 1.09 12.62 -36.52
C ALA A 114 0.52 12.39 -35.11
N TRP A 115 -0.05 13.43 -34.51
CA TRP A 115 -0.59 13.43 -33.15
C TRP A 115 -2.09 13.72 -33.09
N ASN A 116 -2.76 13.79 -34.25
CA ASN A 116 -4.19 14.08 -34.37
C ASN A 116 -4.62 15.40 -33.66
N SER A 117 -3.73 16.38 -33.63
CA SER A 117 -3.89 17.65 -32.91
C SER A 117 -3.96 18.84 -33.86
N GLN A 118 -4.57 19.94 -33.39
CA GLN A 118 -4.72 21.19 -34.13
C GLN A 118 -3.70 22.22 -33.63
N VAL A 119 -2.85 22.75 -34.52
CA VAL A 119 -1.92 23.84 -34.17
C VAL A 119 -2.72 25.12 -33.95
N MET A 120 -2.53 25.79 -32.82
CA MET A 120 -3.30 26.95 -32.39
C MET A 120 -2.55 28.26 -32.67
N ASP A 121 -3.28 29.34 -32.89
CA ASP A 121 -2.72 30.68 -33.02
C ASP A 121 -2.40 31.26 -31.62
N LEU A 122 -1.12 31.38 -31.30
CA LEU A 122 -0.59 31.88 -30.03
C LEU A 122 -0.80 33.39 -29.83
N THR A 123 -1.19 34.10 -30.89
CA THR A 123 -1.59 35.51 -30.85
C THR A 123 -3.08 35.69 -30.54
N SER A 124 -3.88 34.62 -30.63
CA SER A 124 -5.32 34.67 -30.39
C SER A 124 -5.65 34.84 -28.91
N THR A 125 -6.38 35.91 -28.57
CA THR A 125 -6.89 36.14 -27.20
C THR A 125 -7.73 34.98 -26.69
N ALA A 126 -8.53 34.34 -27.57
CA ALA A 126 -9.39 33.23 -27.16
C ALA A 126 -8.59 32.01 -26.71
N TRP A 127 -7.50 31.68 -27.42
CA TRP A 127 -6.62 30.58 -27.03
C TRP A 127 -5.86 30.89 -25.74
N ARG A 128 -5.34 32.11 -25.61
CA ARG A 128 -4.62 32.56 -24.41
C ARG A 128 -5.48 32.49 -23.16
N GLU A 129 -6.70 33.02 -23.22
CA GLU A 129 -7.62 33.00 -22.08
C GLU A 129 -8.10 31.57 -21.75
N HIS A 130 -8.22 30.69 -22.75
CA HIS A 130 -8.45 29.26 -22.52
C HIS A 130 -7.30 28.63 -21.70
N LEU A 131 -6.06 28.86 -22.10
CA LEU A 131 -4.87 28.35 -21.40
C LEU A 131 -4.74 28.92 -19.98
N PHE A 132 -4.97 30.23 -19.79
CA PHE A 132 -4.95 30.83 -18.45
C PHE A 132 -6.06 30.28 -17.55
N GLY A 133 -7.27 30.08 -18.09
CA GLY A 133 -8.38 29.45 -17.38
C GLY A 133 -8.05 28.01 -16.97
N ARG A 134 -7.42 27.24 -17.87
CA ARG A 134 -6.98 25.86 -17.60
C ARG A 134 -5.89 25.83 -16.52
N ALA A 135 -4.87 26.68 -16.61
CA ALA A 135 -3.82 26.78 -15.60
C ALA A 135 -4.39 27.12 -14.21
N LYS A 136 -5.34 28.04 -14.14
CA LYS A 136 -6.06 28.38 -12.89
C LYS A 136 -6.85 27.22 -12.32
N ALA A 137 -7.55 26.46 -13.16
CA ALA A 137 -8.26 25.27 -12.72
C ALA A 137 -7.29 24.21 -12.16
N LEU A 138 -6.13 24.01 -12.80
CA LEU A 138 -5.12 23.05 -12.35
C LEU A 138 -4.45 23.50 -11.04
N GLU A 139 -4.11 24.78 -10.89
CA GLU A 139 -3.63 25.31 -9.59
C GLU A 139 -4.64 25.05 -8.47
N ALA A 140 -5.94 25.30 -8.72
CA ALA A 140 -7.00 25.08 -7.74
C ALA A 140 -7.19 23.60 -7.37
N GLN A 141 -6.80 22.67 -8.25
CA GLN A 141 -6.77 21.22 -7.96
C GLN A 141 -5.55 20.81 -7.12
N GLY A 142 -4.58 21.72 -6.92
CA GLY A 142 -3.43 21.51 -6.04
C GLY A 142 -2.14 21.10 -6.76
N TYR A 143 -2.09 21.15 -8.09
CA TYR A 143 -0.86 20.87 -8.85
C TYR A 143 0.27 21.81 -8.42
N ALA A 144 1.49 21.29 -8.36
CA ALA A 144 2.68 22.05 -7.99
C ALA A 144 3.31 22.79 -9.19
N GLY A 145 2.94 22.37 -10.41
CA GLY A 145 3.43 22.98 -11.63
C GLY A 145 2.71 22.46 -12.87
N LEU A 146 3.14 22.97 -14.03
CA LEU A 146 2.65 22.59 -15.35
C LEU A 146 3.83 22.11 -16.19
N PHE A 147 3.67 20.98 -16.87
CA PHE A 147 4.55 20.56 -17.93
C PHE A 147 4.01 21.11 -19.25
N LEU A 148 4.72 22.07 -19.83
CA LEU A 148 4.29 22.84 -20.99
C LEU A 148 4.85 22.21 -22.26
N ASP A 149 3.97 21.61 -23.04
CA ASP A 149 4.34 20.92 -24.27
C ASP A 149 4.01 21.75 -25.52
N THR A 150 4.47 21.28 -26.68
CA THR A 150 4.24 21.85 -28.02
C THR A 150 4.71 23.31 -28.17
N LEU A 151 5.75 23.68 -27.42
CA LEU A 151 6.34 25.03 -27.45
C LEU A 151 7.03 25.37 -28.78
N ASP A 152 7.30 24.38 -29.61
CA ASP A 152 7.94 24.50 -30.93
C ASP A 152 6.96 24.27 -32.11
N SER A 153 5.68 23.93 -31.87
CA SER A 153 4.71 23.63 -32.94
C SER A 153 4.44 24.81 -33.88
N PHE A 154 4.71 26.04 -33.46
CA PHE A 154 4.65 27.21 -34.35
C PHE A 154 5.65 27.14 -35.51
N GLN A 155 6.70 26.32 -35.41
CA GLN A 155 7.64 26.06 -36.51
C GLN A 155 6.99 25.35 -37.70
N LEU A 156 5.88 24.63 -37.47
CA LEU A 156 5.09 24.00 -38.53
C LEU A 156 4.31 25.04 -39.37
N MET A 157 4.14 26.26 -38.86
CA MET A 157 3.44 27.34 -39.57
C MET A 157 4.29 27.93 -40.71
N PRO A 158 3.68 28.63 -41.68
CA PRO A 158 4.40 29.33 -42.73
C PRO A 158 5.45 30.30 -42.15
N GLN A 159 6.63 30.37 -42.78
CA GLN A 159 7.77 31.16 -42.28
C GLN A 159 7.41 32.61 -41.94
N ALA A 160 6.55 33.25 -42.74
CA ALA A 160 6.11 34.63 -42.54
C ALA A 160 5.33 34.85 -41.22
N SER A 161 4.73 33.80 -40.65
CA SER A 161 3.95 33.88 -39.41
C SER A 161 4.75 33.52 -38.17
N ARG A 162 5.90 32.84 -38.31
CA ARG A 162 6.64 32.23 -37.18
C ARG A 162 7.10 33.24 -36.14
N GLU A 163 7.61 34.41 -36.55
CA GLU A 163 8.09 35.41 -35.60
C GLU A 163 6.94 36.00 -34.76
N ALA A 164 5.78 36.27 -35.36
CA ALA A 164 4.61 36.74 -34.62
C ALA A 164 4.14 35.69 -33.59
N GLN A 165 4.18 34.40 -33.96
CA GLN A 165 3.85 33.31 -33.05
C GLN A 165 4.88 33.15 -31.93
N ARG A 166 6.17 33.27 -32.23
CA ARG A 166 7.26 33.23 -31.24
C ARG A 166 7.12 34.34 -30.20
N VAL A 167 6.89 35.58 -30.64
CA VAL A 167 6.60 36.73 -29.74
C VAL A 167 5.30 36.49 -28.96
N GLY A 168 4.27 35.96 -29.63
CA GLY A 168 3.01 35.53 -29.01
C GLY A 168 3.25 34.54 -27.87
N LEU A 169 4.07 33.52 -28.09
CA LEU A 169 4.45 32.50 -27.11
C LEU A 169 5.24 33.11 -25.95
N THR A 170 6.29 33.89 -26.22
CA THR A 170 7.08 34.56 -25.18
C THR A 170 6.20 35.38 -24.25
N SER A 171 5.31 36.20 -24.81
CA SER A 171 4.38 37.00 -24.01
C SER A 171 3.37 36.14 -23.24
N LEU A 172 2.92 35.02 -23.83
CA LEU A 172 1.99 34.07 -23.21
C LEU A 172 2.61 33.47 -21.95
N LEU A 173 3.81 32.92 -22.07
CA LEU A 173 4.51 32.22 -20.99
C LEU A 173 4.89 33.18 -19.86
N ARG A 174 5.33 34.39 -20.21
CA ARG A 174 5.60 35.45 -19.22
C ARG A 174 4.33 35.83 -18.45
N GLU A 175 3.22 36.01 -19.14
CA GLU A 175 1.94 36.34 -18.51
C GLU A 175 1.39 35.16 -17.69
N LEU A 176 1.54 33.91 -18.17
CA LEU A 176 1.16 32.71 -17.44
C LEU A 176 1.89 32.63 -16.09
N HIS A 177 3.21 32.81 -16.10
CA HIS A 177 4.04 32.82 -14.89
C HIS A 177 3.64 33.94 -13.93
N LYS A 178 3.37 35.13 -14.47
CA LYS A 178 2.92 36.28 -13.67
C LYS A 178 1.54 36.06 -13.04
N ARG A 179 0.60 35.47 -13.78
CA ARG A 179 -0.75 35.18 -13.29
C ARG A 179 -0.70 34.10 -12.22
N GLN A 180 0.06 33.03 -12.44
CA GLN A 180 0.13 31.83 -11.58
C GLN A 180 1.54 31.60 -11.00
N PRO A 181 2.03 32.48 -10.11
CA PRO A 181 3.40 32.41 -9.59
C PRO A 181 3.70 31.17 -8.73
N ASN A 182 2.67 30.46 -8.25
CA ASN A 182 2.84 29.24 -7.45
C ASN A 182 3.05 28.00 -8.32
N LEU A 183 2.73 28.06 -9.62
CA LEU A 183 2.95 26.97 -10.55
C LEU A 183 4.37 27.04 -11.10
N LYS A 184 5.16 26.00 -10.82
CA LYS A 184 6.43 25.79 -11.52
C LYS A 184 6.15 25.49 -12.99
N LEU A 185 6.78 26.22 -13.90
CA LEU A 185 6.63 25.96 -15.32
C LEU A 185 7.79 25.10 -15.80
N PHE A 186 7.49 23.86 -16.15
CA PHE A 186 8.46 22.89 -16.65
C PHE A 186 8.28 22.80 -18.17
N PHE A 187 9.24 23.30 -18.93
CA PHE A 187 9.11 23.44 -20.39
C PHE A 187 9.56 22.16 -21.09
N ASN A 188 8.83 21.70 -22.10
CA ASN A 188 9.39 20.80 -23.11
C ASN A 188 10.03 21.65 -24.22
N ARG A 189 11.36 21.61 -24.33
CA ARG A 189 12.14 22.48 -25.23
C ARG A 189 11.85 23.97 -25.03
N GLY A 190 11.33 24.66 -26.05
CA GLY A 190 11.07 26.11 -26.04
C GLY A 190 12.31 26.99 -26.28
N PHE A 191 13.33 26.47 -26.99
CA PHE A 191 14.63 27.13 -27.16
C PHE A 191 14.55 28.51 -27.82
N GLU A 192 13.54 28.75 -28.66
CA GLU A 192 13.32 30.01 -29.39
C GLU A 192 12.79 31.15 -28.50
N VAL A 193 12.27 30.81 -27.32
CA VAL A 193 11.67 31.79 -26.39
C VAL A 193 12.41 31.87 -25.06
N LEU A 194 13.11 30.80 -24.66
CA LEU A 194 13.89 30.74 -23.42
C LEU A 194 14.87 31.91 -23.20
N PRO A 195 15.60 32.43 -24.22
CA PRO A 195 16.49 33.58 -24.04
C PRO A 195 15.78 34.86 -23.55
N GLU A 196 14.46 34.98 -23.78
CA GLU A 196 13.64 36.11 -23.35
C GLU A 196 12.83 35.82 -22.08
N LEU A 197 13.01 34.65 -21.45
CA LEU A 197 12.20 34.15 -20.34
C LEU A 197 13.05 33.78 -19.11
N ASP A 198 14.03 34.61 -18.80
CA ASP A 198 14.90 34.43 -17.63
C ASP A 198 14.09 34.32 -16.33
N GLY A 199 14.32 33.23 -15.59
CA GLY A 199 13.64 32.94 -14.32
C GLY A 199 12.23 32.38 -14.44
N VAL A 200 11.68 32.20 -15.65
CA VAL A 200 10.32 31.69 -15.86
C VAL A 200 10.27 30.16 -15.81
N ALA A 201 11.21 29.50 -16.49
CA ALA A 201 11.26 28.04 -16.55
C ALA A 201 11.91 27.47 -15.27
N ALA A 202 11.20 26.58 -14.58
CA ALA A 202 11.70 25.86 -13.42
C ALA A 202 12.64 24.70 -13.81
N ALA A 203 12.43 24.12 -14.99
CA ALA A 203 13.29 23.13 -15.65
C ALA A 203 12.97 23.10 -17.15
N VAL A 204 13.85 22.48 -17.94
CA VAL A 204 13.66 22.26 -19.39
C VAL A 204 13.87 20.79 -19.73
N ALA A 205 12.90 20.18 -20.38
CA ALA A 205 12.91 18.81 -20.88
C ALA A 205 13.32 18.76 -22.34
N VAL A 206 13.93 17.64 -22.75
CA VAL A 206 14.33 17.38 -24.13
C VAL A 206 13.99 15.95 -24.51
N GLU A 207 13.24 15.81 -25.60
CA GLU A 207 12.96 14.55 -26.29
C GLU A 207 13.72 14.54 -27.62
N SER A 208 14.85 13.84 -27.76
CA SER A 208 15.58 13.02 -26.78
C SER A 208 17.09 13.26 -26.94
N ILE A 209 17.93 12.74 -26.05
CA ILE A 209 19.39 12.97 -26.08
C ILE A 209 20.14 11.84 -26.80
N HIS A 210 19.90 10.57 -26.47
CA HIS A 210 20.62 9.43 -27.07
C HIS A 210 19.68 8.42 -27.74
N ALA A 211 18.56 8.10 -27.12
CA ALA A 211 17.56 7.17 -27.60
C ALA A 211 16.22 7.89 -27.76
N GLY A 212 15.75 8.02 -29.00
CA GLY A 212 14.53 8.76 -29.34
C GLY A 212 13.47 7.87 -29.98
N TRP A 213 12.30 8.47 -30.16
CA TRP A 213 11.17 7.87 -30.86
C TRP A 213 10.93 8.61 -32.19
N ASP A 214 10.77 7.86 -33.27
CA ASP A 214 10.29 8.38 -34.54
C ASP A 214 8.78 8.13 -34.62
N ALA A 215 7.98 9.17 -34.34
CA ALA A 215 6.52 9.08 -34.31
C ALA A 215 5.92 8.72 -35.68
N SER A 216 6.56 9.15 -36.78
CA SER A 216 6.09 8.89 -38.15
C SER A 216 6.28 7.43 -38.55
N ALA A 217 7.46 6.88 -38.27
CA ALA A 217 7.80 5.49 -38.57
C ALA A 217 7.43 4.52 -37.43
N LYS A 218 6.91 5.03 -36.31
CA LYS A 218 6.58 4.29 -35.08
C LYS A 218 7.69 3.33 -34.65
N ARG A 219 8.92 3.85 -34.55
CA ARG A 219 10.10 3.06 -34.19
C ARG A 219 11.05 3.80 -33.27
N TYR A 220 11.71 3.06 -32.40
CA TYR A 220 12.86 3.54 -31.63
C TYR A 220 14.04 3.80 -32.55
N ARG A 221 14.77 4.89 -32.32
CA ARG A 221 15.97 5.25 -33.08
C ARG A 221 17.03 5.88 -32.19
N PRO A 222 18.33 5.71 -32.50
CA PRO A 222 19.34 6.57 -31.91
C PRO A 222 19.14 8.02 -32.36
N VAL A 223 19.40 8.97 -31.47
CA VAL A 223 19.49 10.39 -31.80
C VAL A 223 20.80 10.62 -32.55
N SER A 224 20.76 11.38 -33.64
CA SER A 224 21.94 11.59 -34.49
C SER A 224 22.95 12.51 -33.79
N GLU A 225 24.23 12.41 -34.18
CA GLU A 225 25.26 13.29 -33.65
C GLU A 225 24.99 14.76 -34.02
N SER A 226 24.48 15.02 -35.23
CA SER A 226 24.08 16.37 -35.64
C SER A 226 22.95 16.93 -34.79
N ASP A 227 21.94 16.12 -34.44
CA ASP A 227 20.84 16.56 -33.57
C ASP A 227 21.36 16.88 -32.16
N ARG A 228 22.27 16.06 -31.63
CA ARG A 228 22.91 16.32 -30.33
C ARG A 228 23.75 17.60 -30.34
N GLN A 229 24.55 17.82 -31.39
CA GLN A 229 25.36 19.03 -31.51
C GLN A 229 24.47 20.28 -31.63
N TRP A 230 23.36 20.20 -32.36
CA TRP A 230 22.38 21.27 -32.42
C TRP A 230 21.75 21.55 -31.05
N LEU A 231 21.28 20.51 -30.35
CA LEU A 231 20.75 20.64 -28.99
C LEU A 231 21.76 21.29 -28.04
N GLU A 232 23.03 20.88 -28.09
CA GLU A 232 24.07 21.41 -27.20
C GLU A 232 24.24 22.93 -27.32
N THR A 233 24.03 23.51 -28.51
CA THR A 233 24.05 24.99 -28.68
C THR A 233 22.98 25.71 -27.87
N HIS A 234 21.86 25.03 -27.58
CA HIS A 234 20.76 25.55 -26.77
C HIS A 234 20.86 25.14 -25.30
N LEU A 235 21.45 23.98 -24.99
CA LEU A 235 21.57 23.48 -23.62
C LEU A 235 22.71 24.14 -22.85
N GLN A 236 23.83 24.48 -23.50
CA GLN A 236 24.98 25.09 -22.84
C GLN A 236 24.62 26.42 -22.11
N PRO A 237 23.86 27.36 -22.70
CA PRO A 237 23.42 28.57 -21.99
C PRO A 237 22.52 28.27 -20.79
N LEU A 238 21.67 27.24 -20.86
CA LEU A 238 20.78 26.84 -19.77
C LEU A 238 21.57 26.25 -18.59
N ARG A 239 22.57 25.40 -18.89
CA ARG A 239 23.50 24.87 -17.87
C ARG A 239 24.26 25.99 -17.18
N ALA A 240 24.75 26.98 -17.93
CA ALA A 240 25.45 28.14 -17.37
C ALA A 240 24.57 28.97 -16.41
N LYS A 241 23.25 28.99 -16.64
CA LYS A 241 22.26 29.63 -15.75
C LYS A 241 21.77 28.73 -14.61
N GLY A 242 22.25 27.48 -14.53
CA GLY A 242 21.82 26.51 -13.52
C GLY A 242 20.38 26.02 -13.70
N VAL A 243 19.81 26.11 -14.90
CA VAL A 243 18.47 25.57 -15.19
C VAL A 243 18.57 24.04 -15.25
N PRO A 244 17.77 23.29 -14.46
CA PRO A 244 17.81 21.84 -14.51
C PRO A 244 17.32 21.34 -15.87
N LEU A 245 18.06 20.39 -16.43
CA LEU A 245 17.78 19.77 -17.72
C LEU A 245 17.28 18.35 -17.52
N VAL A 246 16.12 18.03 -18.08
CA VAL A 246 15.51 16.70 -18.06
C VAL A 246 15.68 16.05 -19.42
N ALA A 247 16.24 14.85 -19.46
CA ALA A 247 16.36 14.05 -20.68
C ALA A 247 15.28 12.97 -20.68
N ILE A 248 14.34 13.05 -21.62
CA ILE A 248 13.30 12.04 -21.81
C ILE A 248 13.69 11.21 -23.03
N ASP A 249 14.16 9.99 -22.76
CA ASP A 249 14.68 9.08 -23.77
C ASP A 249 13.79 7.83 -23.87
N TYR A 250 13.71 7.25 -25.06
CA TYR A 250 12.77 6.19 -25.37
C TYR A 250 13.49 4.87 -25.68
N LEU A 251 13.19 3.85 -24.88
CA LEU A 251 13.60 2.46 -25.10
C LEU A 251 12.42 1.52 -24.85
N PRO A 252 12.32 0.41 -25.60
CA PRO A 252 11.26 -0.56 -25.38
C PRO A 252 11.45 -1.30 -24.05
N PRO A 253 10.36 -1.83 -23.44
CA PRO A 253 10.38 -2.38 -22.07
C PRO A 253 11.38 -3.52 -21.86
N GLU A 254 11.64 -4.35 -22.87
CA GLU A 254 12.58 -5.48 -22.81
C GLU A 254 14.06 -5.04 -22.76
N ARG A 255 14.36 -3.76 -23.03
CA ARG A 255 15.72 -3.19 -22.98
C ARG A 255 15.99 -2.45 -21.66
N ARG A 256 15.39 -2.92 -20.56
CA ARG A 256 15.48 -2.27 -19.23
C ARG A 256 16.91 -2.15 -18.69
N GLU A 257 17.77 -3.15 -18.92
CA GLU A 257 19.20 -3.05 -18.54
C GLU A 257 19.94 -1.94 -19.31
N GLU A 258 19.60 -1.74 -20.59
CA GLU A 258 20.16 -0.66 -21.39
C GLU A 258 19.63 0.70 -20.92
N ALA A 259 18.36 0.77 -20.51
CA ALA A 259 17.78 1.95 -19.88
C ALA A 259 18.50 2.34 -18.59
N ARG A 260 18.93 1.39 -17.75
CA ARG A 260 19.76 1.69 -16.56
C ARG A 260 21.11 2.30 -16.93
N LYS A 261 21.78 1.74 -17.94
CA LYS A 261 23.07 2.26 -18.43
C LYS A 261 22.91 3.67 -19.02
N LEU A 262 21.84 3.89 -19.78
CA LEU A 262 21.52 5.18 -20.36
C LEU A 262 21.17 6.21 -19.29
N ALA A 263 20.37 5.86 -18.28
CA ALA A 263 20.07 6.73 -17.14
C ALA A 263 21.35 7.15 -16.41
N LYS A 264 22.28 6.21 -16.19
CA LYS A 264 23.60 6.54 -15.62
C LYS A 264 24.36 7.53 -16.51
N ARG A 265 24.46 7.25 -17.80
CA ARG A 265 25.16 8.12 -18.75
C ARG A 265 24.60 9.54 -18.75
N LEU A 266 23.28 9.68 -18.81
CA LEU A 266 22.61 10.98 -18.81
C LEU A 266 22.86 11.76 -17.51
N ARG A 267 22.90 11.09 -16.34
CA ARG A 267 23.31 11.73 -15.08
C ARG A 267 24.75 12.22 -15.12
N ASP A 268 25.67 11.39 -15.62
CA ASP A 268 27.08 11.75 -15.76
C ASP A 268 27.25 12.96 -16.73
N GLU A 269 26.34 13.12 -17.69
CA GLU A 269 26.25 14.26 -18.62
C GLU A 269 25.49 15.48 -18.03
N GLY A 270 25.06 15.41 -16.77
CA GLY A 270 24.41 16.51 -16.05
C GLY A 270 22.90 16.65 -16.27
N PHE A 271 22.24 15.62 -16.80
CA PHE A 271 20.78 15.57 -16.94
C PHE A 271 20.10 14.84 -15.78
N ILE A 272 18.83 15.17 -15.57
CA ILE A 272 17.88 14.34 -14.82
C ILE A 272 17.23 13.40 -15.84
N PRO A 273 17.56 12.10 -15.87
CA PRO A 273 17.01 11.20 -16.88
C PRO A 273 15.57 10.78 -16.56
N TYR A 274 14.82 10.47 -17.60
CA TYR A 274 13.67 9.56 -17.53
C TYR A 274 13.63 8.72 -18.81
N ILE A 275 13.88 7.43 -18.69
CA ILE A 275 13.85 6.50 -19.82
C ILE A 275 12.55 5.69 -19.74
N SER A 276 11.70 5.79 -20.77
CA SER A 276 10.40 5.11 -20.81
C SER A 276 9.98 4.72 -22.23
N THR A 277 8.71 4.35 -22.42
CA THR A 277 8.07 4.16 -23.73
C THR A 277 7.45 5.46 -24.22
N PRO A 278 7.26 5.63 -25.54
CA PRO A 278 6.66 6.85 -26.12
C PRO A 278 5.24 7.13 -25.64
N ASP A 279 4.49 6.10 -25.25
CA ASP A 279 3.12 6.24 -24.73
C ASP A 279 3.08 6.75 -23.28
N LEU A 280 4.22 6.77 -22.58
CA LEU A 280 4.35 7.16 -21.17
C LEU A 280 3.33 6.46 -20.26
N ASN A 281 3.08 5.18 -20.54
CA ASN A 281 2.13 4.31 -19.85
C ASN A 281 2.81 3.18 -19.08
N THR A 282 4.11 3.29 -18.84
CA THR A 282 4.92 2.33 -18.08
C THR A 282 5.82 3.07 -17.11
N LEU A 283 6.26 2.39 -16.06
CA LEU A 283 7.11 3.01 -15.06
C LEU A 283 8.59 2.94 -15.50
N GLY A 284 9.08 4.08 -15.98
CA GLY A 284 10.42 4.27 -16.50
C GLY A 284 11.52 4.27 -15.42
N ILE A 285 12.74 4.61 -15.85
CA ILE A 285 13.92 4.72 -14.99
C ILE A 285 14.40 6.17 -14.96
N SER A 286 14.63 6.72 -13.76
CA SER A 286 15.21 8.04 -13.55
C SER A 286 16.55 7.93 -12.82
N SER A 287 16.92 8.94 -12.02
CA SER A 287 18.02 8.86 -11.05
C SER A 287 17.77 7.84 -9.94
N ILE A 288 16.52 7.41 -9.80
CA ILE A 288 16.07 6.28 -9.02
C ILE A 288 15.39 5.27 -9.93
N GLU A 289 15.30 4.02 -9.47
CA GLU A 289 14.49 2.98 -10.08
C GLU A 289 13.53 2.39 -9.05
N VAL A 290 12.23 2.60 -9.27
CA VAL A 290 11.20 1.95 -8.46
C VAL A 290 11.34 0.43 -8.59
N GLN A 291 11.36 -0.25 -7.45
CA GLN A 291 11.39 -1.70 -7.38
C GLN A 291 9.95 -2.21 -7.26
N PRO A 292 9.46 -3.01 -8.23
CA PRO A 292 8.08 -3.45 -8.23
C PRO A 292 7.69 -4.23 -6.97
N ARG A 293 6.56 -3.85 -6.38
CA ARG A 293 5.93 -4.58 -5.26
C ARG A 293 4.52 -5.07 -5.56
N ARG A 294 4.01 -4.82 -6.76
CA ARG A 294 2.69 -5.26 -7.16
C ARG A 294 2.74 -6.62 -7.83
N ILE A 295 1.82 -7.49 -7.45
CA ILE A 295 1.50 -8.72 -8.15
C ILE A 295 0.07 -8.59 -8.66
N ALA A 296 -0.13 -8.76 -9.96
CA ALA A 296 -1.47 -8.84 -10.53
C ALA A 296 -1.97 -10.27 -10.37
N LEU A 297 -3.02 -10.47 -9.56
CA LEU A 297 -3.68 -11.76 -9.43
C LEU A 297 -4.94 -11.76 -10.30
N ILE A 298 -4.88 -12.54 -11.37
CA ILE A 298 -5.98 -12.69 -12.32
C ILE A 298 -6.91 -13.81 -11.85
N PHE A 299 -8.19 -13.51 -11.72
CA PHE A 299 -9.23 -14.46 -11.35
C PHE A 299 -10.40 -14.44 -12.34
N ASP A 300 -11.18 -15.51 -12.37
CA ASP A 300 -12.36 -15.61 -13.23
C ASP A 300 -13.63 -15.26 -12.45
N PRO A 301 -14.37 -14.20 -12.84
CA PRO A 301 -15.65 -13.87 -12.19
C PRO A 301 -16.71 -14.99 -12.27
N ARG A 302 -16.55 -15.97 -13.17
CA ARG A 302 -17.42 -17.15 -13.25
C ARG A 302 -17.21 -18.12 -12.09
N GLU A 303 -16.06 -18.08 -11.43
CA GLU A 303 -15.69 -18.96 -10.31
C GLU A 303 -16.20 -18.45 -8.96
N GLY A 304 -16.74 -17.23 -8.91
CA GLY A 304 -17.27 -16.63 -7.69
C GLY A 304 -16.85 -15.18 -7.52
N ALA A 305 -17.28 -14.58 -6.41
CA ALA A 305 -16.79 -13.27 -6.01
C ALA A 305 -15.34 -13.37 -5.49
N LEU A 306 -14.62 -12.24 -5.47
CA LEU A 306 -13.21 -12.21 -5.09
C LEU A 306 -12.92 -12.93 -3.77
N GLU A 307 -13.74 -12.70 -2.74
CA GLU A 307 -13.61 -13.32 -1.41
C GLU A 307 -13.63 -14.85 -1.45
N ASP A 308 -14.30 -15.44 -2.43
CA ASP A 308 -14.48 -16.88 -2.59
C ASP A 308 -13.37 -17.52 -3.46
N THR A 309 -12.55 -16.71 -4.14
CA THR A 309 -11.52 -17.21 -5.06
C THR A 309 -10.32 -17.79 -4.33
N ALA A 310 -9.81 -18.93 -4.80
CA ALA A 310 -8.64 -19.60 -4.23
C ALA A 310 -7.37 -18.72 -4.27
N GLY A 311 -7.22 -17.88 -5.30
CA GLY A 311 -6.11 -16.94 -5.39
C GLY A 311 -6.13 -15.89 -4.27
N HIS A 312 -7.31 -15.36 -3.93
CA HIS A 312 -7.45 -14.44 -2.81
C HIS A 312 -7.24 -15.15 -1.47
N SER A 313 -7.97 -16.26 -1.23
CA SER A 313 -7.99 -16.92 0.06
C SER A 313 -6.71 -17.67 0.43
N ASN A 314 -6.03 -18.31 -0.54
CA ASN A 314 -4.84 -19.13 -0.27
C ASN A 314 -3.51 -18.44 -0.60
N LEU A 315 -3.48 -17.48 -1.53
CA LEU A 315 -2.23 -16.86 -1.98
C LEU A 315 -2.00 -15.44 -1.44
N GLY A 316 -3.08 -14.68 -1.22
CA GLY A 316 -3.00 -13.28 -0.83
C GLY A 316 -2.12 -13.05 0.41
N GLY A 317 -2.37 -13.79 1.49
CA GLY A 317 -1.60 -13.68 2.74
C GLY A 317 -0.13 -14.08 2.61
N LEU A 318 0.19 -14.98 1.67
CA LEU A 318 1.58 -15.41 1.40
C LEU A 318 2.35 -14.34 0.63
N LEU A 319 1.70 -13.69 -0.35
CA LEU A 319 2.28 -12.58 -1.11
C LEU A 319 2.50 -11.35 -0.21
N GLU A 320 1.56 -11.05 0.68
CA GLU A 320 1.70 -10.01 1.70
C GLU A 320 2.94 -10.26 2.58
N TYR A 321 3.17 -11.49 3.04
CA TYR A 321 4.37 -11.85 3.81
C TYR A 321 5.68 -11.68 3.02
N LEU A 322 5.66 -11.98 1.72
CA LEU A 322 6.78 -11.72 0.81
C LEU A 322 7.01 -10.22 0.56
N GLY A 323 6.17 -9.35 1.13
CA GLY A 323 6.24 -7.91 1.03
C GLY A 323 5.53 -7.36 -0.20
N TYR A 324 4.71 -8.14 -0.90
CA TYR A 324 4.02 -7.69 -2.12
C TYR A 324 2.59 -7.24 -1.83
N ARG A 325 2.16 -6.21 -2.55
CA ARG A 325 0.75 -5.85 -2.69
C ARG A 325 0.14 -6.70 -3.79
N VAL A 326 -1.10 -7.16 -3.58
CA VAL A 326 -1.86 -7.91 -4.57
C VAL A 326 -2.93 -7.00 -5.18
N ASP A 327 -2.86 -6.81 -6.49
CA ASP A 327 -3.92 -6.17 -7.27
C ASP A 327 -4.75 -7.28 -7.94
N TYR A 328 -5.99 -7.46 -7.49
CA TYR A 328 -6.90 -8.49 -8.01
C TYR A 328 -7.62 -7.98 -9.25
N LEU A 329 -7.42 -8.65 -10.39
CA LEU A 329 -7.97 -8.23 -11.67
C LEU A 329 -8.90 -9.32 -12.21
N PRO A 330 -10.17 -9.01 -12.49
CA PRO A 330 -11.05 -9.96 -13.17
C PRO A 330 -10.56 -10.21 -14.60
N ALA A 331 -10.68 -11.45 -15.07
CA ALA A 331 -10.33 -11.86 -16.43
C ALA A 331 -11.42 -11.47 -17.44
N ASP A 332 -11.73 -10.17 -17.54
CA ASP A 332 -12.75 -9.62 -18.42
C ASP A 332 -12.21 -8.44 -19.27
N SER A 333 -13.10 -7.65 -19.85
CA SER A 333 -12.75 -6.50 -20.70
C SER A 333 -12.05 -5.37 -19.94
N ASP A 334 -12.07 -5.37 -18.61
CA ASP A 334 -11.49 -4.30 -17.77
C ASP A 334 -10.02 -4.55 -17.42
N LEU A 335 -9.40 -5.60 -17.98
CA LEU A 335 -7.97 -5.85 -17.85
C LEU A 335 -7.15 -4.61 -18.29
N PRO A 336 -6.19 -4.15 -17.47
CA PRO A 336 -5.48 -2.90 -17.76
C PRO A 336 -4.64 -2.96 -19.05
N GLN A 337 -4.67 -1.86 -19.79
CA GLN A 337 -3.94 -1.71 -21.06
C GLN A 337 -2.59 -1.00 -20.93
N TYR A 338 -2.33 -0.34 -19.80
CA TYR A 338 -1.02 0.26 -19.51
C TYR A 338 0.07 -0.81 -19.38
N GLY A 339 1.34 -0.39 -19.50
CA GLY A 339 2.50 -1.27 -19.38
C GLY A 339 2.78 -1.69 -17.93
N PHE A 340 3.09 -2.96 -17.72
CA PHE A 340 3.38 -3.55 -16.41
C PHE A 340 4.87 -3.49 -16.07
N SER A 341 5.74 -3.39 -17.07
CA SER A 341 7.19 -3.24 -16.86
C SER A 341 7.49 -2.10 -15.87
N GLY A 342 8.36 -2.38 -14.90
CA GLY A 342 8.72 -1.44 -13.84
C GLY A 342 7.66 -1.19 -12.76
N LEU A 343 6.40 -1.58 -12.97
CA LEU A 343 5.30 -1.40 -12.01
C LEU A 343 4.91 -2.69 -11.29
N TYR A 344 4.84 -3.81 -12.02
CA TYR A 344 4.48 -5.13 -11.49
C TYR A 344 5.69 -6.06 -11.47
N ALA A 345 5.87 -6.78 -10.35
CA ALA A 345 6.88 -7.83 -10.24
C ALA A 345 6.48 -9.10 -11.00
N GLY A 346 5.17 -9.28 -11.26
CA GLY A 346 4.67 -10.37 -12.07
C GLY A 346 3.15 -10.49 -12.04
N VAL A 347 2.67 -11.47 -12.81
CA VAL A 347 1.26 -11.84 -12.94
C VAL A 347 1.08 -13.26 -12.46
N VAL A 348 0.05 -13.52 -11.65
CA VAL A 348 -0.39 -14.86 -11.27
C VAL A 348 -1.82 -15.04 -11.74
N THR A 349 -2.09 -16.07 -12.54
CA THR A 349 -3.45 -16.46 -12.91
C THR A 349 -3.85 -17.67 -12.06
N TRP A 350 -4.98 -17.59 -11.36
CA TRP A 350 -5.57 -18.74 -10.67
C TRP A 350 -7.00 -18.90 -11.16
N MET A 351 -7.15 -19.65 -12.25
CA MET A 351 -8.43 -19.87 -12.93
C MET A 351 -8.54 -21.35 -13.32
N THR A 352 -9.67 -21.97 -12.98
CA THR A 352 -9.94 -23.40 -13.16
C THR A 352 -11.06 -23.68 -14.17
N SER A 353 -11.85 -22.68 -14.55
CA SER A 353 -12.94 -22.77 -15.54
C SER A 353 -12.49 -22.78 -17.00
N GLY A 354 -11.17 -22.78 -17.24
CA GLY A 354 -10.59 -22.67 -18.57
C GLY A 354 -10.51 -21.22 -19.07
N PRO A 355 -10.38 -20.99 -20.39
CA PRO A 355 -10.28 -19.65 -20.97
C PRO A 355 -11.47 -18.75 -20.59
N PRO A 356 -11.25 -17.45 -20.30
CA PRO A 356 -12.32 -16.52 -19.93
C PRO A 356 -13.25 -16.20 -21.11
N GLN A 357 -14.39 -15.55 -20.82
CA GLN A 357 -15.36 -15.17 -21.86
C GLN A 357 -14.72 -14.30 -22.97
N ASP A 358 -13.92 -13.29 -22.61
CA ASP A 358 -13.12 -12.52 -23.56
C ASP A 358 -11.70 -13.10 -23.69
N THR A 359 -11.64 -14.32 -24.24
CA THR A 359 -10.37 -15.02 -24.51
C THR A 359 -9.40 -14.17 -25.38
N PRO A 360 -9.84 -13.44 -26.44
CA PRO A 360 -8.95 -12.59 -27.20
C PRO A 360 -8.31 -11.46 -26.37
N ALA A 361 -9.07 -10.77 -25.51
CA ALA A 361 -8.50 -9.75 -24.63
C ALA A 361 -7.50 -10.35 -23.64
N PHE A 362 -7.84 -11.47 -23.02
CA PHE A 362 -6.94 -12.18 -22.11
C PHE A 362 -5.64 -12.63 -22.79
N ASN A 363 -5.72 -13.24 -23.98
CA ASN A 363 -4.53 -13.66 -24.72
C ASN A 363 -3.65 -12.46 -25.15
N ARG A 364 -4.25 -11.33 -25.53
CA ARG A 364 -3.51 -10.09 -25.81
C ARG A 364 -2.82 -9.58 -24.55
N PHE A 365 -3.52 -9.58 -23.41
CA PHE A 365 -2.96 -9.21 -22.11
C PHE A 365 -1.73 -10.07 -21.77
N ILE A 366 -1.85 -11.41 -21.82
CA ILE A 366 -0.72 -12.31 -21.53
C ILE A 366 0.43 -12.07 -22.50
N ASN A 367 0.17 -11.93 -23.81
CA ASN A 367 1.23 -11.64 -24.78
C ASN A 367 1.96 -10.33 -24.48
N ALA A 368 1.23 -9.26 -24.13
CA ALA A 368 1.84 -7.98 -23.77
C ALA A 368 2.77 -8.12 -22.56
N ARG A 369 2.39 -8.90 -21.54
CA ARG A 369 3.27 -9.17 -20.38
C ARG A 369 4.53 -9.94 -20.78
N LEU A 370 4.41 -10.90 -21.70
CA LEU A 370 5.56 -11.63 -22.25
C LEU A 370 6.47 -10.74 -23.10
N ASP A 371 5.91 -9.82 -23.88
CA ASP A 371 6.67 -8.81 -24.65
C ASP A 371 7.45 -7.89 -23.72
N GLU A 372 6.82 -7.46 -22.63
CA GLU A 372 7.42 -6.62 -21.58
C GLU A 372 8.42 -7.35 -20.67
N GLN A 373 8.58 -8.67 -20.84
CA GLN A 373 9.35 -9.56 -19.97
C GLN A 373 8.88 -9.63 -18.50
N VAL A 374 7.62 -9.29 -18.25
CA VAL A 374 6.98 -9.44 -16.94
C VAL A 374 6.66 -10.93 -16.71
N PRO A 375 7.14 -11.55 -15.62
CA PRO A 375 6.89 -12.96 -15.35
C PRO A 375 5.40 -13.29 -15.19
N VAL A 376 4.96 -14.42 -15.73
CA VAL A 376 3.57 -14.92 -15.65
C VAL A 376 3.55 -16.32 -15.04
N VAL A 377 2.72 -16.52 -14.02
CA VAL A 377 2.54 -17.78 -13.32
C VAL A 377 1.12 -18.30 -13.47
N PHE A 378 0.97 -19.58 -13.84
CA PHE A 378 -0.32 -20.27 -13.93
C PHE A 378 -0.50 -21.23 -12.76
N PHE A 379 -1.47 -20.97 -11.88
CA PHE A 379 -1.80 -21.80 -10.72
C PHE A 379 -3.11 -22.55 -10.93
N SER A 380 -3.10 -23.84 -10.54
CA SER A 380 -4.21 -24.79 -10.56
C SER A 380 -4.75 -25.14 -11.95
N GLY A 381 -5.01 -24.15 -12.81
CA GLY A 381 -5.44 -24.32 -14.18
C GLY A 381 -4.58 -23.56 -15.19
N LEU A 382 -4.77 -23.90 -16.46
CA LEU A 382 -4.14 -23.25 -17.61
C LEU A 382 -5.26 -22.71 -18.54
N PRO A 383 -5.69 -21.45 -18.36
CA PRO A 383 -6.76 -20.83 -19.14
C PRO A 383 -6.29 -20.40 -20.55
N VAL A 384 -5.38 -21.16 -21.16
CA VAL A 384 -4.81 -20.88 -22.48
C VAL A 384 -5.01 -22.10 -23.40
N GLU A 385 -5.69 -21.87 -24.51
CA GLU A 385 -5.89 -22.84 -25.60
C GLU A 385 -5.24 -22.39 -26.93
N ASP A 386 -4.83 -21.12 -27.02
CA ASP A 386 -4.18 -20.57 -28.20
C ASP A 386 -2.84 -21.28 -28.46
N LYS A 387 -2.74 -21.97 -29.60
CA LYS A 387 -1.57 -22.79 -29.95
C LYS A 387 -0.30 -21.96 -30.14
N LEU A 388 -0.41 -20.71 -30.60
CA LEU A 388 0.74 -19.83 -30.79
C LEU A 388 1.28 -19.36 -29.43
N LEU A 389 0.39 -19.00 -28.51
CA LEU A 389 0.74 -18.63 -27.16
C LEU A 389 1.33 -19.83 -26.38
N LEU A 390 0.73 -21.02 -26.46
CA LEU A 390 1.30 -22.23 -25.87
C LEU A 390 2.71 -22.52 -26.41
N LYS A 391 2.90 -22.43 -27.74
CA LYS A 391 4.22 -22.59 -28.35
C LYS A 391 5.21 -21.53 -27.89
N ARG A 392 4.76 -20.28 -27.73
CA ARG A 392 5.56 -19.16 -27.19
C ARG A 392 6.00 -19.42 -25.74
N LEU A 393 5.14 -20.06 -24.93
CA LEU A 393 5.47 -20.53 -23.58
C LEU A 393 6.37 -21.78 -23.58
N GLY A 394 6.66 -22.36 -24.75
CA GLY A 394 7.43 -23.61 -24.86
C GLY A 394 6.63 -24.83 -24.38
N LEU A 395 5.31 -24.78 -24.49
CA LEU A 395 4.39 -25.82 -24.03
C LEU A 395 3.59 -26.42 -25.18
N LYS A 396 3.23 -27.68 -25.03
CA LYS A 396 2.24 -28.37 -25.84
C LYS A 396 1.14 -28.88 -24.91
N ARG A 397 -0.11 -28.65 -25.31
CA ARG A 397 -1.30 -29.16 -24.62
C ARG A 397 -1.99 -30.18 -25.52
N ASP A 398 -2.12 -31.40 -25.01
CA ASP A 398 -2.82 -32.51 -25.65
C ASP A 398 -4.17 -32.76 -24.94
N VAL A 399 -4.91 -33.79 -25.39
CA VAL A 399 -6.16 -34.21 -24.74
C VAL A 399 -5.84 -34.81 -23.37
N PRO A 400 -6.56 -34.44 -22.29
CA PRO A 400 -6.38 -35.05 -20.97
C PRO A 400 -6.43 -36.59 -21.03
N PRO A 401 -5.53 -37.29 -20.32
CA PRO A 401 -5.51 -38.75 -20.37
C PRO A 401 -6.72 -39.34 -19.64
N ALA A 402 -7.13 -40.54 -20.05
CA ALA A 402 -7.98 -41.38 -19.23
C ALA A 402 -7.27 -41.75 -17.91
N THR A 403 -8.02 -42.20 -16.91
CA THR A 403 -7.44 -42.67 -15.65
C THR A 403 -6.42 -43.78 -15.91
N GLN A 404 -5.18 -43.57 -15.47
CA GLN A 404 -4.07 -44.47 -15.72
C GLN A 404 -3.04 -44.41 -14.60
N ALA A 405 -2.20 -45.45 -14.51
CA ALA A 405 -1.02 -45.40 -13.66
C ALA A 405 -0.01 -44.37 -14.19
N LEU A 406 0.60 -43.62 -13.28
CA LEU A 406 1.65 -42.65 -13.58
C LEU A 406 2.89 -42.96 -12.75
N THR A 407 4.06 -42.77 -13.32
CA THR A 407 5.35 -42.87 -12.61
C THR A 407 6.01 -41.49 -12.58
N ILE A 408 6.54 -41.09 -11.42
CA ILE A 408 7.34 -39.87 -11.31
C ILE A 408 8.71 -40.16 -11.91
N THR A 409 9.04 -39.48 -12.99
CA THR A 409 10.35 -39.59 -13.66
C THR A 409 11.31 -38.50 -13.20
N HIS A 410 10.78 -37.35 -12.75
CA HIS A 410 11.57 -36.26 -12.16
C HIS A 410 10.73 -35.48 -11.16
N GLN A 411 11.35 -35.06 -10.05
CA GLN A 411 10.76 -34.18 -9.04
C GLN A 411 11.86 -33.28 -8.45
N ASP A 412 11.63 -31.97 -8.46
CA ASP A 412 12.41 -31.00 -7.71
C ASP A 412 11.84 -30.85 -6.28
N LYS A 413 12.50 -31.48 -5.31
CA LYS A 413 12.07 -31.44 -3.90
C LYS A 413 12.20 -30.07 -3.26
N ALA A 414 12.94 -29.13 -3.84
CA ALA A 414 13.01 -27.76 -3.35
C ALA A 414 11.75 -26.95 -3.69
N LEU A 415 10.98 -27.39 -4.68
CA LEU A 415 9.77 -26.69 -5.15
C LEU A 415 8.48 -27.42 -4.80
N LEU A 416 8.48 -28.76 -4.73
CA LEU A 416 7.27 -29.52 -4.41
C LEU A 416 7.54 -30.87 -3.74
N GLY A 417 6.58 -31.30 -2.90
CA GLY A 417 6.54 -32.61 -2.25
C GLY A 417 7.36 -32.73 -0.98
N ALA A 418 7.98 -31.65 -0.51
CA ALA A 418 8.73 -31.58 0.76
C ALA A 418 8.24 -30.45 1.68
N PHE A 419 7.07 -29.86 1.39
CA PHE A 419 6.47 -28.76 2.17
C PHE A 419 5.43 -29.27 3.18
N GLU A 420 4.11 -29.24 2.86
CA GLU A 420 3.06 -29.74 3.78
C GLU A 420 2.52 -31.12 3.40
N ALA A 421 2.60 -31.50 2.12
CA ALA A 421 2.15 -32.78 1.59
C ALA A 421 3.14 -33.35 0.56
N PRO A 422 3.28 -34.69 0.46
CA PRO A 422 4.10 -35.31 -0.57
C PRO A 422 3.42 -35.29 -1.94
N VAL A 423 4.20 -35.45 -3.01
CA VAL A 423 3.65 -35.69 -4.35
C VAL A 423 3.12 -37.12 -4.43
N VAL A 424 1.84 -37.28 -4.81
CA VAL A 424 1.24 -38.58 -5.13
C VAL A 424 0.83 -38.59 -6.61
N PRO A 425 1.28 -39.56 -7.42
CA PRO A 425 0.91 -39.62 -8.84
C PRO A 425 -0.60 -39.80 -9.02
N ARG A 426 -1.25 -38.86 -9.70
CA ARG A 426 -2.69 -38.84 -10.00
C ARG A 426 -2.93 -38.43 -11.45
N SER A 427 -3.68 -39.25 -12.18
CA SER A 427 -4.11 -38.94 -13.55
C SER A 427 -5.46 -38.24 -13.60
N ARG A 428 -6.27 -38.34 -12.55
CA ARG A 428 -7.55 -37.62 -12.45
C ARG A 428 -7.27 -36.12 -12.39
N ASP A 429 -7.99 -35.36 -13.20
CA ASP A 429 -7.87 -33.90 -13.34
C ASP A 429 -6.48 -33.42 -13.83
N LEU A 430 -5.64 -34.33 -14.33
CA LEU A 430 -4.34 -34.01 -14.89
C LEU A 430 -4.48 -33.29 -16.24
N ALA A 431 -3.97 -32.06 -16.31
CA ALA A 431 -3.78 -31.39 -17.59
C ALA A 431 -2.67 -32.08 -18.41
N ALA A 432 -2.98 -32.44 -19.66
CA ALA A 432 -2.02 -33.06 -20.57
C ALA A 432 -1.04 -32.01 -21.17
N VAL A 433 -0.21 -31.42 -20.32
CA VAL A 433 0.81 -30.44 -20.70
C VAL A 433 2.18 -31.12 -20.77
N SER A 434 2.91 -30.88 -21.84
CA SER A 434 4.30 -31.30 -22.02
C SER A 434 5.18 -30.12 -22.46
N VAL A 435 6.46 -30.19 -22.14
CA VAL A 435 7.44 -29.16 -22.52
C VAL A 435 7.97 -29.42 -23.94
N LEU A 436 8.02 -28.38 -24.77
CA LEU A 436 8.66 -28.38 -26.09
C LEU A 436 10.19 -28.22 -25.97
N PRO A 437 10.97 -28.61 -26.99
CA PRO A 437 12.42 -28.35 -27.01
C PRO A 437 12.74 -26.87 -26.75
N ASN A 438 13.74 -26.60 -25.91
CA ASN A 438 14.10 -25.26 -25.41
C ASN A 438 13.01 -24.54 -24.60
N GLY A 439 11.99 -25.28 -24.15
CA GLY A 439 10.95 -24.78 -23.26
C GLY A 439 11.41 -24.65 -21.80
N PRO A 440 10.46 -24.42 -20.87
CA PRO A 440 10.73 -24.26 -19.45
C PRO A 440 11.25 -25.56 -18.80
N THR A 441 11.98 -25.44 -17.69
CA THR A 441 12.52 -26.57 -16.94
C THR A 441 11.41 -27.26 -16.14
N PRO A 442 11.17 -28.57 -16.29
CA PRO A 442 10.23 -29.30 -15.47
C PRO A 442 10.69 -29.40 -14.01
N ALA A 443 9.83 -28.99 -13.08
CA ALA A 443 9.98 -29.31 -11.65
C ALA A 443 9.28 -30.64 -11.31
N LEU A 444 8.25 -31.03 -12.07
CA LEU A 444 7.63 -32.36 -12.00
C LEU A 444 7.51 -32.94 -13.41
N SER A 445 7.98 -34.18 -13.58
CA SER A 445 7.75 -34.98 -14.79
C SER A 445 7.13 -36.32 -14.43
N LEU A 446 6.11 -36.69 -15.19
CA LEU A 446 5.36 -37.93 -15.02
C LEU A 446 5.35 -38.67 -16.35
N SER A 447 5.53 -40.00 -16.31
CA SER A 447 5.31 -40.87 -17.46
C SER A 447 4.01 -41.67 -17.29
N GLY A 448 3.14 -41.63 -18.30
CA GLY A 448 1.95 -42.47 -18.40
C GLY A 448 2.15 -43.72 -19.25
N VAL A 449 1.04 -44.39 -19.56
CA VAL A 449 1.01 -45.55 -20.46
C VAL A 449 1.47 -45.11 -21.86
N ASN A 450 2.15 -46.01 -22.58
CA ASN A 450 2.71 -45.76 -23.93
C ASN A 450 3.80 -44.68 -24.00
N GLY A 451 4.43 -44.32 -22.87
CA GLY A 451 5.56 -43.38 -22.84
C GLY A 451 5.16 -41.91 -22.96
N ALA A 452 3.88 -41.57 -22.80
CA ALA A 452 3.43 -40.18 -22.74
C ALA A 452 4.07 -39.45 -21.55
N VAL A 453 4.58 -38.24 -21.77
CA VAL A 453 5.24 -37.42 -20.75
C VAL A 453 4.36 -36.22 -20.40
N PHE A 454 4.18 -35.98 -19.10
CA PHE A 454 3.43 -34.85 -18.57
C PHE A 454 4.32 -34.02 -17.64
N ASN A 455 4.26 -32.69 -17.80
CA ASN A 455 5.03 -31.72 -17.02
C ASN A 455 4.06 -30.71 -16.36
N PRO A 456 3.32 -31.11 -15.31
CA PRO A 456 2.31 -30.26 -14.68
C PRO A 456 2.90 -29.16 -13.78
N VAL A 457 4.21 -29.19 -13.51
CA VAL A 457 4.92 -28.13 -12.79
C VAL A 457 6.22 -27.80 -13.54
N VAL A 458 6.38 -26.55 -13.98
CA VAL A 458 7.58 -26.07 -14.68
C VAL A 458 7.95 -24.65 -14.25
N VAL A 459 9.23 -24.32 -14.41
CA VAL A 459 9.79 -22.97 -14.21
C VAL A 459 10.61 -22.58 -15.44
N GLY A 460 10.42 -21.37 -15.96
CA GLY A 460 11.08 -20.89 -17.17
C GLY A 460 11.35 -19.39 -17.18
N LYS A 461 11.96 -18.91 -18.27
CA LYS A 461 12.30 -17.47 -18.42
C LYS A 461 11.09 -16.55 -18.48
N TRP A 462 9.91 -17.06 -18.80
CA TRP A 462 8.69 -16.26 -18.83
C TRP A 462 7.90 -16.32 -17.52
N GLY A 463 8.30 -17.16 -16.56
CA GLY A 463 7.51 -17.43 -15.37
C GLY A 463 7.44 -18.91 -15.03
N GLY A 464 6.25 -19.42 -14.73
CA GLY A 464 6.08 -20.84 -14.41
C GLY A 464 4.64 -21.30 -14.47
N LEU A 465 4.42 -22.60 -14.28
CA LEU A 465 3.09 -23.16 -14.08
C LEU A 465 3.15 -24.25 -13.01
N ALA A 466 2.11 -24.34 -12.20
CA ALA A 466 1.88 -25.39 -11.21
C ALA A 466 0.39 -25.76 -11.22
N LEU A 467 0.06 -26.87 -11.88
CA LEU A 467 -1.32 -27.26 -12.17
C LEU A 467 -1.85 -28.30 -11.18
N ALA A 468 -3.17 -28.30 -11.00
CA ALA A 468 -3.85 -29.38 -10.32
C ALA A 468 -3.59 -30.74 -11.02
N PRO A 469 -3.57 -31.87 -10.28
CA PRO A 469 -3.74 -31.98 -8.83
C PRO A 469 -2.43 -31.83 -8.03
N TYR A 470 -1.36 -31.27 -8.60
CA TYR A 470 -0.01 -31.25 -7.99
C TYR A 470 0.34 -29.95 -7.25
N LEU A 471 -0.62 -29.05 -7.09
CA LEU A 471 -0.49 -27.80 -6.34
C LEU A 471 -0.89 -28.00 -4.86
N LEU A 472 -2.11 -28.50 -4.64
CA LEU A 472 -2.73 -28.72 -3.35
C LEU A 472 -3.24 -30.15 -3.24
N GLU A 473 -3.04 -30.75 -2.08
CA GLU A 473 -3.72 -31.98 -1.65
C GLU A 473 -5.03 -31.59 -0.98
N ILE A 474 -6.16 -31.92 -1.60
CA ILE A 474 -7.49 -31.51 -1.14
C ILE A 474 -8.32 -32.74 -0.78
N ASN A 475 -8.99 -32.70 0.37
CA ASN A 475 -10.08 -33.60 0.73
C ASN A 475 -11.33 -32.80 1.17
N ASN A 476 -12.37 -33.48 1.63
CA ASN A 476 -13.65 -32.84 1.98
C ASN A 476 -13.57 -31.84 3.15
N GLU A 477 -12.52 -31.88 3.96
CA GLU A 477 -12.39 -31.08 5.19
C GLU A 477 -11.14 -30.18 5.22
N ARG A 478 -10.11 -30.51 4.42
CA ARG A 478 -8.76 -29.93 4.57
C ARG A 478 -8.06 -29.82 3.21
N SER A 479 -7.20 -28.82 3.12
CA SER A 479 -6.28 -28.62 2.01
C SER A 479 -4.86 -28.46 2.53
N ARG A 480 -3.86 -28.96 1.79
CA ARG A 480 -2.44 -28.82 2.12
C ARG A 480 -1.61 -28.52 0.88
N TRP A 481 -0.59 -27.72 1.06
CA TRP A 481 0.35 -27.38 0.00
C TRP A 481 1.28 -28.55 -0.35
N ILE A 482 1.14 -29.08 -1.57
CA ILE A 482 2.14 -29.99 -2.15
C ILE A 482 3.32 -29.17 -2.65
N LEU A 483 3.04 -28.06 -3.35
CA LEU A 483 4.01 -27.06 -3.77
C LEU A 483 4.53 -26.28 -2.55
N ASP A 484 5.81 -25.92 -2.48
CA ASP A 484 6.24 -24.81 -1.62
C ASP A 484 5.92 -23.50 -2.34
N PRO A 485 4.87 -22.75 -1.92
CA PRO A 485 4.45 -21.56 -2.64
C PRO A 485 5.50 -20.44 -2.59
N PHE A 486 6.31 -20.37 -1.52
CA PHE A 486 7.33 -19.33 -1.40
C PHE A 486 8.49 -19.60 -2.35
N ALA A 487 9.03 -20.82 -2.35
CA ALA A 487 10.14 -21.20 -3.22
C ALA A 487 9.74 -21.12 -4.70
N PHE A 488 8.54 -21.61 -5.03
CA PHE A 488 8.05 -21.56 -6.40
C PHE A 488 7.81 -20.14 -6.90
N LEU A 489 7.14 -19.27 -6.12
CA LEU A 489 6.91 -17.89 -6.52
C LEU A 489 8.22 -17.11 -6.64
N GLN A 490 9.17 -17.30 -5.72
CA GLN A 490 10.49 -16.68 -5.79
C GLN A 490 11.21 -17.05 -7.09
N ALA A 491 11.21 -18.34 -7.46
CA ALA A 491 11.87 -18.82 -8.67
C ALA A 491 11.15 -18.42 -9.97
N SER A 492 9.82 -18.59 -10.02
CA SER A 492 9.02 -18.36 -11.22
C SER A 492 8.82 -16.86 -11.51
N LEU A 493 8.49 -16.06 -10.51
CA LEU A 493 8.37 -14.61 -10.67
C LEU A 493 9.72 -13.89 -10.62
N ARG A 494 10.82 -14.61 -10.34
CA ARG A 494 12.18 -14.04 -10.24
C ARG A 494 12.22 -12.86 -9.28
N LEU A 495 11.56 -13.03 -8.14
CA LEU A 495 11.42 -11.98 -7.14
C LEU A 495 12.82 -11.56 -6.67
N PRO A 496 13.14 -10.25 -6.62
CA PRO A 496 14.43 -9.80 -6.13
C PRO A 496 14.50 -9.86 -4.60
N ASP A 497 15.72 -9.92 -4.07
CA ASP A 497 15.97 -9.65 -2.66
C ASP A 497 15.75 -8.15 -2.40
N GLN A 498 14.72 -7.83 -1.63
CA GLN A 498 14.34 -6.46 -1.30
C GLN A 498 13.76 -6.36 0.13
N PRO A 499 13.81 -5.17 0.76
CA PRO A 499 13.15 -4.95 2.05
C PRO A 499 11.65 -5.25 1.92
N ARG A 500 11.10 -5.94 2.92
CA ARG A 500 9.69 -6.33 2.93
C ARG A 500 8.98 -5.58 4.05
N PRO A 501 8.03 -4.68 3.77
CA PRO A 501 7.23 -4.05 4.83
C PRO A 501 6.55 -5.10 5.70
N ASP A 502 6.63 -4.94 7.01
CA ASP A 502 6.23 -5.97 7.97
C ASP A 502 5.22 -5.43 8.98
N THR A 503 4.05 -6.03 9.00
CA THR A 503 2.93 -5.66 9.88
C THR A 503 2.90 -6.45 11.18
N THR A 504 3.85 -7.35 11.41
CA THR A 504 3.83 -8.26 12.56
C THR A 504 4.68 -7.77 13.72
N THR A 505 5.65 -6.88 13.42
CA THR A 505 6.67 -6.42 14.35
C THR A 505 6.80 -4.90 14.26
N GLU A 506 6.82 -4.21 15.39
CA GLU A 506 7.14 -2.78 15.48
C GLU A 506 8.12 -2.56 16.64
N ASN A 507 9.16 -1.75 16.41
CA ASN A 507 10.26 -1.55 17.35
C ASN A 507 10.76 -2.87 17.95
N GLY A 508 11.02 -3.86 17.09
CA GLY A 508 11.53 -5.17 17.49
C GLY A 508 10.56 -6.08 18.26
N ARG A 509 9.39 -5.61 18.70
CA ARG A 509 8.40 -6.44 19.42
C ARG A 509 7.31 -6.93 18.49
N ARG A 510 6.80 -8.14 18.74
CA ARG A 510 5.59 -8.64 18.07
C ARG A 510 4.42 -7.74 18.45
N ILE A 511 3.61 -7.36 17.46
CA ILE A 511 2.43 -6.50 17.68
C ILE A 511 1.31 -7.34 18.28
N ALA A 512 0.54 -6.76 19.20
CA ALA A 512 -0.67 -7.34 19.77
C ALA A 512 -1.86 -6.39 19.65
N THR A 513 -3.02 -6.91 19.28
CA THR A 513 -4.30 -6.19 19.28
C THR A 513 -5.36 -7.02 20.00
N VAL A 514 -6.22 -6.36 20.76
CA VAL A 514 -7.44 -6.98 21.31
C VAL A 514 -8.64 -6.24 20.76
N HIS A 515 -9.60 -6.95 20.15
CA HIS A 515 -10.89 -6.36 19.81
C HIS A 515 -12.06 -7.25 20.18
N ILE A 516 -13.15 -6.62 20.60
CA ILE A 516 -14.36 -7.27 21.13
C ILE A 516 -15.57 -6.87 20.30
N ASP A 517 -16.21 -7.87 19.70
CA ASP A 517 -17.48 -7.70 18.99
C ASP A 517 -18.66 -7.67 19.96
N GLY A 518 -19.69 -6.92 19.58
CA GLY A 518 -20.79 -6.54 20.48
C GLY A 518 -21.67 -7.71 20.94
N ASP A 519 -21.54 -8.88 20.33
CA ASP A 519 -22.44 -10.01 20.50
C ASP A 519 -22.49 -10.55 21.92
N GLY A 520 -23.72 -10.78 22.40
CA GLY A 520 -23.95 -11.40 23.69
C GLY A 520 -23.69 -10.45 24.86
N PHE A 521 -23.60 -9.14 24.64
CA PHE A 521 -23.50 -8.14 25.71
C PHE A 521 -24.53 -8.32 26.85
N PRO A 522 -25.83 -8.58 26.56
CA PRO A 522 -26.85 -8.80 27.59
C PRO A 522 -26.87 -10.23 28.17
N SER A 523 -26.00 -11.13 27.70
CA SER A 523 -25.95 -12.50 28.22
C SER A 523 -25.50 -12.54 29.67
N ARG A 524 -25.87 -13.58 30.42
CA ARG A 524 -25.53 -13.74 31.84
C ARG A 524 -24.35 -14.69 32.00
N ALA A 525 -23.36 -14.29 32.78
CA ALA A 525 -22.20 -15.13 33.05
C ALA A 525 -22.49 -16.19 34.13
N GLU A 526 -22.00 -17.41 33.92
CA GLU A 526 -22.12 -18.55 34.85
C GLU A 526 -21.12 -18.42 36.02
N VAL A 527 -21.06 -17.24 36.64
CA VAL A 527 -20.23 -16.93 37.82
C VAL A 527 -21.13 -16.47 38.98
N MET A 528 -20.56 -16.35 40.18
CA MET A 528 -21.30 -15.87 41.35
C MET A 528 -21.95 -14.50 41.07
N GLY A 529 -23.24 -14.37 41.39
CA GLY A 529 -24.03 -13.16 41.13
C GLY A 529 -24.57 -13.02 39.70
N THR A 530 -24.17 -13.89 38.77
CA THR A 530 -24.66 -13.90 37.38
C THR A 530 -24.68 -12.52 36.70
N PRO A 531 -23.57 -11.77 36.70
CA PRO A 531 -23.50 -10.46 36.06
C PRO A 531 -23.76 -10.58 34.54
N TYR A 532 -24.12 -9.47 33.90
CA TYR A 532 -24.10 -9.40 32.44
C TYR A 532 -22.68 -9.61 31.91
N ALA A 533 -22.58 -10.21 30.73
CA ALA A 533 -21.32 -10.48 30.03
C ALA A 533 -20.52 -9.20 29.80
N GLY A 534 -21.18 -8.09 29.48
CA GLY A 534 -20.54 -6.76 29.41
C GLY A 534 -19.84 -6.37 30.71
N ARG A 535 -20.49 -6.58 31.87
CA ARG A 535 -19.91 -6.30 33.19
C ARG A 535 -18.75 -7.25 33.50
N HIS A 536 -18.96 -8.55 33.31
CA HIS A 536 -17.93 -9.55 33.59
C HIS A 536 -16.67 -9.34 32.73
N THR A 537 -16.85 -9.06 31.43
CA THR A 537 -15.74 -8.75 30.51
C THR A 537 -14.94 -7.52 30.95
N LEU A 538 -15.62 -6.46 31.42
CA LEU A 538 -14.93 -5.27 31.93
C LEU A 538 -14.03 -5.61 33.14
N ASP A 539 -14.58 -6.35 34.10
CA ASP A 539 -13.93 -6.59 35.38
C ASP A 539 -12.88 -7.71 35.32
N ASP A 540 -13.11 -8.76 34.53
CA ASP A 540 -12.27 -9.95 34.47
C ASP A 540 -11.26 -9.94 33.30
N TYR A 541 -11.57 -9.24 32.20
CA TYR A 541 -10.69 -9.20 31.02
C TYR A 541 -10.06 -7.82 30.79
N ILE A 542 -10.85 -6.74 30.70
CA ILE A 542 -10.36 -5.42 30.29
C ILE A 542 -9.54 -4.74 31.40
N LYS A 543 -10.08 -4.64 32.62
CA LYS A 543 -9.38 -3.98 33.74
C LYS A 543 -8.04 -4.66 34.10
N PRO A 544 -7.96 -5.98 34.32
CA PRO A 544 -6.75 -6.62 34.84
C PRO A 544 -5.64 -6.82 33.81
N ASN A 545 -5.93 -6.83 32.50
CA ASN A 545 -4.91 -7.10 31.49
C ASN A 545 -4.32 -5.81 30.87
N PRO A 546 -3.00 -5.71 30.66
CA PRO A 546 -2.33 -4.49 30.19
C PRO A 546 -2.36 -4.36 28.66
N PHE A 547 -3.53 -4.54 28.05
CA PHE A 547 -3.71 -4.40 26.60
C PHE A 547 -4.63 -3.24 26.27
N LEU A 548 -4.32 -2.58 25.16
CA LEU A 548 -5.26 -1.70 24.47
C LEU A 548 -6.30 -2.56 23.77
N THR A 549 -7.57 -2.18 23.96
CA THR A 549 -8.71 -2.99 23.53
C THR A 549 -9.70 -2.13 22.76
N SER A 550 -10.03 -2.50 21.53
CA SER A 550 -11.08 -1.81 20.76
C SER A 550 -12.39 -2.57 20.96
N VAL A 551 -13.45 -1.89 21.43
CA VAL A 551 -14.70 -2.52 21.85
C VAL A 551 -15.85 -1.96 21.07
N SER A 552 -16.70 -2.83 20.52
CA SER A 552 -17.94 -2.46 19.87
C SER A 552 -19.17 -2.90 20.67
N ILE A 553 -20.32 -2.32 20.37
CA ILE A 553 -21.63 -2.77 20.84
C ILE A 553 -22.61 -2.84 19.68
N ILE A 554 -23.57 -3.75 19.76
CA ILE A 554 -24.76 -3.75 18.90
C ILE A 554 -25.76 -2.80 19.55
N GLU A 555 -26.10 -1.68 18.90
CA GLU A 555 -26.99 -0.67 19.51
C GLU A 555 -28.35 -1.29 19.90
N ALA A 556 -28.91 -2.18 19.07
CA ALA A 556 -30.20 -2.79 19.36
C ALA A 556 -30.20 -3.77 20.54
N GLU A 557 -29.05 -4.26 21.01
CA GLU A 557 -29.02 -5.10 22.22
C GLU A 557 -29.17 -4.28 23.50
N ILE A 558 -28.73 -3.03 23.49
CA ILE A 558 -28.59 -2.22 24.71
C ILE A 558 -29.48 -0.97 24.74
N SER A 559 -30.00 -0.52 23.61
CA SER A 559 -30.72 0.75 23.53
C SER A 559 -32.21 0.63 23.86
N PRO A 560 -32.86 1.72 24.34
CA PRO A 560 -34.30 1.77 24.59
C PRO A 560 -35.19 1.59 23.34
N ARG A 561 -34.60 1.61 22.14
CA ARG A 561 -35.28 1.39 20.86
C ARG A 561 -34.92 0.04 20.23
N GLY A 562 -34.13 -0.77 20.94
CA GLY A 562 -33.62 -2.04 20.46
C GLY A 562 -34.55 -3.22 20.73
N ALA A 563 -34.00 -4.42 20.66
CA ALA A 563 -34.68 -5.69 20.91
C ALA A 563 -35.08 -5.88 22.39
N PHE A 564 -34.32 -5.30 23.33
CA PHE A 564 -34.51 -5.46 24.77
C PHE A 564 -34.64 -4.11 25.50
N PRO A 565 -35.67 -3.29 25.20
CA PRO A 565 -35.74 -1.91 25.68
C PRO A 565 -35.81 -1.80 27.22
N PHE A 566 -36.31 -2.83 27.90
CA PHE A 566 -36.39 -2.90 29.36
C PHE A 566 -35.03 -3.10 30.04
N LEU A 567 -34.03 -3.65 29.34
CA LEU A 567 -32.67 -3.85 29.86
C LEU A 567 -31.79 -2.59 29.71
N ALA A 568 -32.20 -1.63 28.87
CA ALA A 568 -31.37 -0.47 28.52
C ALA A 568 -30.89 0.34 29.74
N ARG A 569 -31.75 0.47 30.76
CA ARG A 569 -31.40 1.18 32.02
C ARG A 569 -30.25 0.53 32.78
N GLU A 570 -30.03 -0.77 32.59
CA GLU A 570 -28.93 -1.52 33.21
C GLU A 570 -27.72 -1.62 32.27
N LEU A 571 -27.93 -1.77 30.96
CA LEU A 571 -26.88 -2.05 29.98
C LEU A 571 -26.13 -0.78 29.50
N GLU A 572 -26.83 0.34 29.26
CA GLU A 572 -26.16 1.58 28.84
C GLU A 572 -25.12 2.07 29.87
N PRO A 573 -25.38 2.05 31.20
CA PRO A 573 -24.35 2.40 32.18
C PRO A 573 -23.10 1.51 32.12
N ILE A 574 -23.27 0.20 31.84
CA ILE A 574 -22.13 -0.72 31.68
C ILE A 574 -21.32 -0.35 30.44
N ALA A 575 -22.00 -0.08 29.31
CA ALA A 575 -21.33 0.34 28.08
C ALA A 575 -20.57 1.66 28.26
N ARG A 576 -21.16 2.65 28.96
CA ARG A 576 -20.50 3.90 29.34
C ARG A 576 -19.24 3.66 30.18
N GLU A 577 -19.28 2.77 31.16
CA GLU A 577 -18.11 2.47 31.99
C GLU A 577 -16.99 1.79 31.18
N ILE A 578 -17.34 0.87 30.27
CA ILE A 578 -16.38 0.27 29.34
C ILE A 578 -15.74 1.34 28.47
N PHE A 579 -16.55 2.18 27.81
CA PHE A 579 -16.04 3.22 26.92
C PHE A 579 -15.30 4.35 27.65
N ALA A 580 -15.57 4.59 28.93
CA ALA A 580 -14.81 5.52 29.76
C ALA A 580 -13.40 5.00 30.10
N ASN A 581 -13.15 3.69 30.02
CA ASN A 581 -11.83 3.12 30.36
C ASN A 581 -10.75 3.66 29.40
N PRO A 582 -9.62 4.19 29.89
CA PRO A 582 -8.60 4.81 29.04
C PRO A 582 -7.91 3.82 28.08
N LYS A 583 -7.92 2.50 28.36
CA LYS A 583 -7.40 1.47 27.45
C LYS A 583 -8.37 1.10 26.34
N VAL A 584 -9.62 1.55 26.42
CA VAL A 584 -10.68 1.18 25.46
C VAL A 584 -10.80 2.20 24.34
N GLU A 585 -10.75 1.72 23.10
CA GLU A 585 -11.15 2.45 21.90
C GLU A 585 -12.57 2.05 21.50
N VAL A 586 -13.38 3.03 21.09
CA VAL A 586 -14.82 2.83 20.83
C VAL A 586 -15.07 2.47 19.36
N ALA A 587 -15.85 1.42 19.15
CA ALA A 587 -16.34 0.96 17.85
C ALA A 587 -17.86 0.75 17.87
N THR A 588 -18.47 0.64 16.70
CA THR A 588 -19.86 0.18 16.52
C THR A 588 -19.89 -1.23 15.94
N HIS A 589 -20.81 -2.07 16.40
CA HIS A 589 -21.13 -3.35 15.77
C HIS A 589 -22.48 -3.26 15.05
N THR A 590 -22.72 -2.10 14.43
CA THR A 590 -23.95 -1.72 13.73
C THR A 590 -25.16 -1.52 14.66
N TYR A 591 -26.33 -1.32 14.07
CA TYR A 591 -27.58 -1.16 14.80
C TYR A 591 -28.22 -2.51 15.07
N SER A 592 -28.52 -3.26 14.02
CA SER A 592 -29.36 -4.46 14.09
C SER A 592 -28.61 -5.77 13.97
N HIS A 593 -27.28 -5.72 13.88
CA HIS A 593 -26.43 -6.87 13.60
C HIS A 593 -26.92 -7.67 12.37
N PRO A 594 -26.77 -7.11 11.15
CA PRO A 594 -27.01 -7.88 9.93
C PRO A 594 -26.19 -9.18 9.93
N PHE A 595 -26.86 -10.33 9.83
CA PHE A 595 -26.20 -11.63 9.71
C PHE A 595 -25.59 -11.83 8.32
N PHE A 596 -26.11 -11.10 7.32
CA PHE A 596 -25.60 -11.06 5.96
C PHE A 596 -25.42 -9.62 5.54
N MET A 597 -24.18 -9.21 5.29
CA MET A 597 -23.86 -7.84 4.89
C MET A 597 -24.22 -7.53 3.43
N GLN A 598 -24.62 -8.55 2.68
CA GLN A 598 -25.19 -8.45 1.33
C GLN A 598 -26.45 -9.33 1.22
N PRO A 599 -27.57 -8.94 1.86
CA PRO A 599 -28.75 -9.80 2.02
C PRO A 599 -29.37 -10.24 0.69
N GLU A 600 -29.37 -9.36 -0.32
CA GLU A 600 -29.90 -9.70 -1.66
C GLU A 600 -29.00 -10.68 -2.43
N LYS A 601 -27.69 -10.71 -2.15
CA LYS A 601 -26.76 -11.74 -2.66
C LYS A 601 -26.99 -13.06 -1.92
N ALA A 602 -27.11 -13.00 -0.59
CA ALA A 602 -27.32 -14.17 0.26
C ALA A 602 -28.62 -14.92 -0.09
N LYS A 603 -29.72 -14.20 -0.33
CA LYS A 603 -31.03 -14.76 -0.74
C LYS A 603 -30.99 -15.59 -2.04
N LYS A 604 -29.98 -15.38 -2.89
CA LYS A 604 -29.80 -16.11 -4.15
C LYS A 604 -29.03 -17.41 -3.97
N ARG A 605 -28.46 -17.67 -2.79
CA ARG A 605 -27.74 -18.92 -2.51
C ARG A 605 -28.73 -20.09 -2.57
N GLU A 606 -28.27 -21.21 -3.10
CA GLU A 606 -29.05 -22.45 -3.11
C GLU A 606 -29.38 -22.85 -1.66
N ASN A 607 -30.63 -23.23 -1.40
CA ASN A 607 -31.11 -23.63 -0.07
C ASN A 607 -30.93 -22.55 1.02
N PHE A 608 -30.95 -21.26 0.66
CA PHE A 608 -30.88 -20.17 1.63
C PHE A 608 -32.05 -20.22 2.62
N ASN A 609 -31.77 -20.62 3.86
CA ASN A 609 -32.70 -20.61 4.97
C ASN A 609 -32.05 -19.95 6.19
N PRO A 610 -32.27 -18.64 6.43
CA PRO A 610 -31.63 -17.93 7.51
C PRO A 610 -32.30 -18.24 8.85
N GLU A 611 -31.68 -19.11 9.66
CA GLU A 611 -32.19 -19.57 10.97
C GLU A 611 -32.65 -18.42 11.89
N TYR A 612 -31.89 -17.32 11.92
CA TYR A 612 -32.12 -16.15 12.77
C TYR A 612 -32.72 -14.95 12.03
N GLY A 613 -33.10 -15.11 10.75
CA GLY A 613 -33.48 -14.00 9.87
C GLY A 613 -32.26 -13.28 9.27
N LEU A 614 -32.48 -12.10 8.68
CA LEU A 614 -31.41 -11.31 8.03
C LEU A 614 -30.65 -10.40 9.01
N ASN A 615 -31.28 -10.06 10.12
CA ASN A 615 -30.78 -9.23 11.22
C ASN A 615 -31.59 -9.54 12.49
N MET A 616 -31.21 -8.97 13.63
CA MET A 616 -31.96 -9.12 14.87
C MET A 616 -33.41 -8.64 14.73
N LYS A 617 -34.34 -9.32 15.41
CA LYS A 617 -35.75 -8.93 15.47
C LYS A 617 -35.91 -7.67 16.32
N ILE A 618 -36.20 -6.54 15.68
CA ILE A 618 -36.34 -5.24 16.33
C ILE A 618 -37.69 -4.63 15.94
N PRO A 619 -38.52 -4.20 16.92
CA PRO A 619 -39.81 -3.59 16.63
C PRO A 619 -39.67 -2.36 15.70
N GLY A 620 -40.38 -2.38 14.57
CA GLY A 620 -40.41 -1.27 13.60
C GLY A 620 -39.18 -1.17 12.69
N TYR A 621 -38.33 -2.21 12.63
CA TYR A 621 -37.16 -2.26 11.75
C TYR A 621 -37.12 -3.57 10.95
N ASP A 622 -37.98 -3.64 9.92
CA ASP A 622 -38.19 -4.86 9.12
C ASP A 622 -37.27 -4.96 7.88
N LYS A 623 -36.52 -3.89 7.57
CA LYS A 623 -35.61 -3.82 6.42
C LYS A 623 -34.28 -3.18 6.84
N ILE A 624 -33.19 -3.85 6.49
CA ILE A 624 -31.82 -3.35 6.71
C ILE A 624 -31.61 -2.09 5.86
N ASP A 625 -31.21 -1.02 6.54
CA ASP A 625 -30.76 0.26 5.99
C ASP A 625 -29.33 0.52 6.48
N PHE A 626 -28.35 0.34 5.59
CA PHE A 626 -26.94 0.50 5.94
C PHE A 626 -26.55 1.91 6.39
N ARG A 627 -27.32 2.96 6.04
CA ARG A 627 -27.09 4.29 6.63
C ARG A 627 -27.48 4.31 8.11
N ARG A 628 -28.59 3.67 8.47
CA ARG A 628 -29.01 3.51 9.87
C ARG A 628 -28.04 2.62 10.65
N GLU A 629 -27.56 1.55 10.03
CA GLU A 629 -26.58 0.63 10.62
C GLU A 629 -25.26 1.33 10.96
N ILE A 630 -24.75 2.17 10.06
CA ILE A 630 -23.42 2.79 10.19
C ILE A 630 -23.51 4.15 10.87
N PHE A 631 -24.15 5.14 10.23
CA PHE A 631 -24.22 6.51 10.76
C PHE A 631 -25.08 6.57 12.01
N GLY A 632 -26.25 5.92 11.98
CA GLY A 632 -27.18 5.94 13.12
C GLY A 632 -26.58 5.33 14.39
N SER A 633 -25.95 4.16 14.28
CA SER A 633 -25.33 3.48 15.42
C SER A 633 -24.11 4.25 15.96
N ARG A 634 -23.25 4.74 15.06
CA ARG A 634 -22.15 5.66 15.42
C ARG A 634 -22.65 6.86 16.22
N ASP A 635 -23.68 7.53 15.71
CA ASP A 635 -24.21 8.76 16.31
C ASP A 635 -24.89 8.48 17.65
N TYR A 636 -25.63 7.39 17.77
CA TYR A 636 -26.20 6.96 19.05
C TYR A 636 -25.12 6.72 20.11
N ILE A 637 -24.05 5.97 19.78
CA ILE A 637 -22.95 5.71 20.70
C ILE A 637 -22.28 7.04 21.10
N ASN A 638 -21.93 7.89 20.13
CA ASN A 638 -21.31 9.20 20.35
C ASN A 638 -22.14 10.11 21.26
N GLN A 639 -23.47 10.09 21.13
CA GLN A 639 -24.36 10.98 21.87
C GLN A 639 -24.72 10.45 23.27
N ASN A 640 -24.80 9.12 23.42
CA ASN A 640 -25.43 8.52 24.61
C ASN A 640 -24.45 7.72 25.47
N LEU A 641 -23.36 7.19 24.90
CA LEU A 641 -22.50 6.21 25.55
C LEU A 641 -21.04 6.65 25.73
N THR A 642 -20.60 7.68 25.00
CA THR A 642 -19.25 8.22 25.11
C THR A 642 -19.26 9.75 25.13
N THR A 643 -18.07 10.36 25.15
CA THR A 643 -17.87 11.82 25.13
C THR A 643 -17.23 12.25 23.81
N PRO A 644 -17.29 13.56 23.44
CA PRO A 644 -16.63 14.07 22.24
C PRO A 644 -15.12 13.78 22.16
N GLU A 645 -14.45 13.58 23.29
CA GLU A 645 -13.01 13.24 23.35
C GLU A 645 -12.72 11.78 23.00
N LYS A 646 -13.73 10.90 23.06
CA LYS A 646 -13.61 9.46 22.75
C LYS A 646 -14.69 9.02 21.74
N PRO A 647 -14.69 9.59 20.52
CA PRO A 647 -15.69 9.23 19.52
C PRO A 647 -15.51 7.79 19.04
N VAL A 648 -16.57 7.23 18.47
CA VAL A 648 -16.52 5.99 17.67
C VAL A 648 -15.54 6.18 16.51
N LYS A 649 -14.58 5.27 16.39
CA LYS A 649 -13.54 5.31 15.33
C LYS A 649 -13.66 4.18 14.31
N LEU A 650 -14.34 3.09 14.66
CA LEU A 650 -14.43 1.91 13.80
C LEU A 650 -15.85 1.36 13.71
N VAL A 651 -16.11 0.65 12.61
CA VAL A 651 -17.15 -0.37 12.50
C VAL A 651 -16.51 -1.75 12.49
N PHE A 652 -16.99 -2.64 13.35
CA PHE A 652 -16.68 -4.07 13.32
C PHE A 652 -17.81 -4.73 12.54
N TRP A 653 -17.51 -5.40 11.44
CA TRP A 653 -18.56 -5.95 10.59
C TRP A 653 -19.21 -7.18 11.24
N PRO A 654 -20.55 -7.19 11.38
CA PRO A 654 -21.29 -8.30 11.97
C PRO A 654 -21.53 -9.43 10.98
N GLY A 655 -22.01 -10.57 11.49
CA GLY A 655 -22.47 -11.69 10.69
C GLY A 655 -21.38 -12.29 9.80
N ASP A 656 -21.65 -12.40 8.50
CA ASP A 656 -20.68 -12.89 7.51
C ASP A 656 -19.49 -11.94 7.28
N ALA A 657 -19.53 -10.71 7.81
CA ALA A 657 -18.47 -9.71 7.70
C ALA A 657 -18.02 -9.45 6.25
N LEU A 658 -18.93 -9.55 5.28
CA LEU A 658 -18.67 -9.34 3.86
C LEU A 658 -19.48 -8.16 3.30
N PRO A 659 -19.21 -6.91 3.75
CA PRO A 659 -19.88 -5.72 3.20
C PRO A 659 -19.66 -5.57 1.70
N SER A 660 -20.61 -4.93 1.01
CA SER A 660 -20.41 -4.48 -0.37
C SER A 660 -19.46 -3.28 -0.42
N SER A 661 -18.95 -2.96 -1.61
CA SER A 661 -18.19 -1.73 -1.86
C SER A 661 -18.93 -0.48 -1.38
N ASP A 662 -20.24 -0.39 -1.64
CA ASP A 662 -21.05 0.77 -1.22
C ASP A 662 -21.15 0.87 0.30
N THR A 663 -21.29 -0.26 1.00
CA THR A 663 -21.33 -0.29 2.47
C THR A 663 -19.98 0.06 3.08
N ILE A 664 -18.87 -0.39 2.48
CA ILE A 664 -17.51 0.03 2.88
C ILE A 664 -17.35 1.54 2.70
N LYS A 665 -17.81 2.08 1.56
CA LYS A 665 -17.78 3.53 1.32
C LYS A 665 -18.57 4.30 2.37
N LEU A 666 -19.75 3.81 2.79
CA LEU A 666 -20.52 4.43 3.87
C LEU A 666 -19.73 4.52 5.18
N ALA A 667 -18.91 3.52 5.52
CA ALA A 667 -18.05 3.57 6.71
C ALA A 667 -16.99 4.68 6.59
N TYR A 668 -16.29 4.76 5.46
CA TYR A 668 -15.31 5.83 5.23
C TYR A 668 -15.95 7.22 5.19
N ASP A 669 -17.11 7.37 4.55
CA ASP A 669 -17.89 8.62 4.54
C ASP A 669 -18.39 8.99 5.95
N ALA A 670 -18.54 8.01 6.85
CA ALA A 670 -18.84 8.20 8.26
C ALA A 670 -17.58 8.50 9.12
N GLY A 671 -16.40 8.60 8.51
CA GLY A 671 -15.14 8.78 9.23
C GLY A 671 -14.72 7.56 10.07
N LEU A 672 -15.24 6.38 9.72
CA LEU A 672 -14.96 5.13 10.42
C LEU A 672 -13.97 4.28 9.62
N LYS A 673 -12.97 3.75 10.31
CA LYS A 673 -12.21 2.59 9.82
C LYS A 673 -13.08 1.33 9.95
N ASN A 674 -12.70 0.25 9.29
CA ASN A 674 -13.51 -0.97 9.28
C ASN A 674 -12.64 -2.23 9.42
N VAL A 675 -13.12 -3.24 10.13
CA VAL A 675 -12.43 -4.54 10.31
C VAL A 675 -13.44 -5.68 10.45
N ASN A 676 -12.94 -6.92 10.31
CA ASN A 676 -13.61 -8.23 10.32
C ASN A 676 -13.77 -8.84 8.93
N GLY A 677 -13.95 -10.17 8.90
CA GLY A 677 -13.94 -11.02 7.71
C GLY A 677 -12.65 -11.83 7.61
N ALA A 678 -12.63 -12.77 6.63
CA ALA A 678 -11.65 -13.84 6.49
C ALA A 678 -11.54 -14.76 7.72
N GLU A 679 -10.84 -15.89 7.57
CA GLU A 679 -10.89 -17.01 8.50
C GLU A 679 -9.48 -17.53 8.83
N THR A 680 -8.55 -16.63 9.16
CA THR A 680 -7.20 -17.08 9.50
C THR A 680 -7.22 -17.91 10.80
N ILE A 681 -7.01 -19.22 10.68
CA ILE A 681 -6.95 -20.21 11.76
C ILE A 681 -5.98 -21.34 11.40
N MET A 682 -5.07 -21.68 12.32
CA MET A 682 -4.12 -22.77 12.14
C MET A 682 -3.93 -23.49 13.47
N THR A 683 -4.24 -24.78 13.54
CA THR A 683 -4.08 -25.57 14.76
C THR A 683 -3.09 -26.71 14.52
N LYS A 684 -2.57 -27.34 15.58
CA LYS A 684 -1.70 -28.52 15.47
C LYS A 684 -2.44 -29.69 14.82
N ALA A 685 -3.77 -29.72 14.91
CA ALA A 685 -4.61 -30.69 14.20
C ALA A 685 -4.69 -30.39 12.69
N ASN A 686 -4.58 -29.12 12.28
CA ASN A 686 -4.57 -28.69 10.88
C ASN A 686 -3.50 -27.61 10.61
N PRO A 687 -2.20 -27.96 10.62
CA PRO A 687 -1.10 -27.00 10.51
C PRO A 687 -0.79 -26.69 9.04
N SER A 688 -1.71 -26.04 8.35
CA SER A 688 -1.62 -25.75 6.91
C SER A 688 -1.71 -24.25 6.64
N LEU A 689 -0.86 -23.74 5.75
CA LEU A 689 -0.92 -22.35 5.27
C LEU A 689 -2.14 -22.06 4.41
N THR A 690 -2.94 -23.06 4.02
CA THR A 690 -4.27 -22.81 3.45
C THR A 690 -5.24 -22.20 4.46
N GLY A 691 -4.91 -22.23 5.75
CA GLY A 691 -5.62 -21.51 6.82
C GLY A 691 -5.15 -20.05 7.00
N LEU A 692 -4.31 -19.51 6.12
CA LEU A 692 -3.80 -18.13 6.18
C LEU A 692 -4.44 -17.26 5.11
N ASN A 693 -5.59 -16.64 5.42
CA ASN A 693 -6.22 -15.66 4.55
C ASN A 693 -5.43 -14.34 4.51
N PRO A 694 -5.59 -13.48 3.47
CA PRO A 694 -4.96 -12.16 3.41
C PRO A 694 -5.41 -11.23 4.55
N LEU A 695 -4.69 -10.12 4.73
CA LEU A 695 -5.01 -9.07 5.71
C LEU A 695 -6.03 -8.05 5.19
N LEU A 696 -6.23 -7.97 3.86
CA LEU A 696 -7.11 -6.97 3.25
C LEU A 696 -7.78 -7.45 1.97
N ARG A 697 -8.93 -6.85 1.67
CA ARG A 697 -9.67 -6.98 0.41
C ARG A 697 -9.88 -5.58 -0.20
N PRO A 698 -9.24 -5.26 -1.35
CA PRO A 698 -9.49 -4.00 -2.03
C PRO A 698 -10.87 -4.01 -2.71
N THR A 699 -11.61 -2.92 -2.58
CA THR A 699 -12.91 -2.73 -3.24
C THR A 699 -12.99 -1.34 -3.86
N SER A 700 -13.95 -1.11 -4.75
CA SER A 700 -14.22 0.23 -5.31
C SER A 700 -14.67 1.26 -4.25
N GLY A 701 -15.13 0.81 -3.08
CA GLY A 701 -15.50 1.67 -1.96
C GLY A 701 -14.36 1.97 -0.98
N GLY A 702 -13.18 1.38 -1.20
CA GLY A 702 -12.03 1.45 -0.30
C GLY A 702 -11.55 0.07 0.15
N LEU A 703 -10.55 0.04 1.04
CA LEU A 703 -10.06 -1.22 1.61
C LEU A 703 -11.03 -1.75 2.68
N GLN A 704 -11.35 -3.04 2.62
CA GLN A 704 -11.77 -3.78 3.79
C GLN A 704 -10.54 -4.39 4.45
N TYR A 705 -10.39 -4.19 5.75
CA TYR A 705 -9.37 -4.87 6.54
C TYR A 705 -9.96 -6.11 7.19
N TYR A 706 -9.25 -7.22 7.10
CA TYR A 706 -9.66 -8.47 7.73
C TYR A 706 -9.13 -8.58 9.15
N ALA A 707 -9.83 -9.38 9.97
CA ALA A 707 -9.30 -9.77 11.25
C ALA A 707 -8.04 -10.63 11.00
N PRO A 708 -6.86 -10.27 11.55
CA PRO A 708 -5.64 -11.01 11.23
C PRO A 708 -5.66 -12.48 11.67
N ILE A 709 -6.44 -12.77 12.72
CA ILE A 709 -6.78 -14.11 13.22
C ILE A 709 -8.27 -14.08 13.58
N ILE A 710 -9.00 -15.14 13.23
CA ILE A 710 -10.45 -15.24 13.45
C ILE A 710 -10.80 -15.38 14.94
N ASN A 711 -12.02 -15.02 15.29
CA ASN A 711 -12.57 -15.10 16.64
C ASN A 711 -12.87 -16.54 17.10
N GLU A 712 -13.41 -16.67 18.32
CA GLU A 712 -13.73 -17.94 18.98
C GLU A 712 -14.75 -18.81 18.26
N ASN A 713 -15.53 -18.27 17.32
CA ASN A 713 -16.62 -19.03 16.67
C ASN A 713 -16.09 -20.29 15.99
N LEU A 714 -15.03 -20.18 15.18
CA LEU A 714 -14.50 -21.34 14.46
C LEU A 714 -13.80 -22.33 15.39
N TYR A 715 -13.22 -21.87 16.49
CA TYR A 715 -12.59 -22.73 17.50
C TYR A 715 -13.60 -23.46 18.39
N THR A 716 -14.85 -22.99 18.46
CA THR A 716 -15.89 -23.51 19.37
C THR A 716 -17.11 -24.07 18.64
N ASN A 717 -16.97 -24.36 17.34
CA ASN A 717 -18.05 -24.86 16.48
C ASN A 717 -19.29 -23.94 16.51
N LEU A 718 -19.08 -22.66 16.20
CA LEU A 718 -20.10 -21.60 16.25
C LEU A 718 -20.78 -21.52 17.63
N TRP A 719 -19.96 -21.55 18.69
CA TRP A 719 -20.41 -21.52 20.08
C TRP A 719 -21.30 -22.72 20.50
N LYS A 720 -21.28 -23.83 19.77
CA LYS A 720 -21.95 -25.10 20.14
C LYS A 720 -21.09 -25.99 21.04
N GLY A 721 -19.84 -25.59 21.25
CA GLY A 721 -18.87 -26.28 22.09
C GLY A 721 -17.95 -27.23 21.29
N PRO A 722 -16.84 -27.68 21.92
CA PRO A 722 -16.46 -27.41 23.31
C PRO A 722 -16.06 -25.95 23.56
N TYR A 723 -16.60 -25.33 24.62
CA TYR A 723 -16.37 -23.90 24.92
C TYR A 723 -14.92 -23.56 25.30
N TYR A 724 -14.11 -24.56 25.66
CA TYR A 724 -12.67 -24.38 25.90
C TYR A 724 -11.85 -24.36 24.60
N GLY A 725 -12.47 -24.67 23.44
CA GLY A 725 -11.78 -24.83 22.16
C GLY A 725 -10.99 -23.60 21.74
N PHE A 726 -11.41 -22.41 22.17
CA PHE A 726 -10.69 -21.16 21.88
C PHE A 726 -9.25 -21.10 22.42
N ARG A 727 -8.89 -21.97 23.38
CA ARG A 727 -7.49 -22.17 23.81
C ARG A 727 -6.55 -22.47 22.64
N GLU A 728 -7.03 -23.12 21.59
CA GLU A 728 -6.25 -23.43 20.39
C GLU A 728 -5.77 -22.18 19.62
N LEU A 729 -6.28 -20.98 19.94
CA LEU A 729 -5.70 -19.71 19.48
C LEU A 729 -4.19 -19.60 19.80
N ILE A 730 -3.75 -20.17 20.92
CA ILE A 730 -2.32 -20.20 21.28
C ILE A 730 -1.53 -20.98 20.23
N GLU A 731 -2.08 -22.06 19.68
CA GLU A 731 -1.44 -22.82 18.61
C GLU A 731 -1.36 -22.00 17.32
N THR A 732 -2.41 -21.23 16.99
CA THR A 732 -2.37 -20.28 15.88
C THR A 732 -1.27 -19.24 16.09
N PHE A 733 -1.09 -18.70 17.31
CA PHE A 733 0.00 -17.77 17.61
C PHE A 733 1.39 -18.38 17.42
N GLU A 734 1.58 -19.65 17.76
CA GLU A 734 2.84 -20.38 17.59
C GLU A 734 3.13 -20.65 16.11
N LEU A 735 2.16 -21.21 15.38
CA LEU A 735 2.28 -21.62 13.97
C LEU A 735 2.42 -20.42 13.01
N THR A 736 1.91 -19.25 13.41
CA THR A 736 2.09 -18.00 12.67
C THR A 736 3.31 -17.19 13.12
N ASP A 737 4.12 -17.69 14.05
CA ASP A 737 5.39 -17.06 14.45
C ASP A 737 6.61 -17.81 13.93
N THR A 738 6.56 -19.14 13.81
CA THR A 738 7.73 -19.97 13.45
C THR A 738 7.35 -21.02 12.40
N PRO A 739 8.16 -21.24 11.35
CA PRO A 739 9.47 -20.62 11.07
C PRO A 739 9.40 -19.21 10.47
N ARG A 740 8.20 -18.75 10.13
CA ARG A 740 7.94 -17.44 9.54
C ARG A 740 6.95 -16.70 10.42
N ARG A 741 7.25 -15.44 10.75
CA ARG A 741 6.27 -14.58 11.43
C ARG A 741 5.28 -14.04 10.41
N LEU A 742 4.11 -14.67 10.36
CA LEU A 742 3.02 -14.38 9.44
C LEU A 742 1.97 -13.45 10.08
N ARG A 743 1.78 -13.52 11.41
CA ARG A 743 0.79 -12.71 12.15
C ARG A 743 1.33 -12.21 13.49
N GLY A 744 0.78 -11.09 13.97
CA GLY A 744 0.94 -10.65 15.36
C GLY A 744 0.12 -11.50 16.34
N LEU A 745 0.03 -11.05 17.59
CA LEU A 745 -0.83 -11.63 18.63
C LEU A 745 -2.19 -10.93 18.62
N HIS A 746 -3.09 -11.40 17.75
CA HIS A 746 -4.41 -10.79 17.57
C HIS A 746 -5.47 -11.60 18.30
N LEU A 747 -6.04 -11.02 19.36
CA LEU A 747 -7.15 -11.58 20.10
C LEU A 747 -8.45 -10.91 19.66
N TYR A 748 -9.32 -11.70 19.04
CA TYR A 748 -10.64 -11.31 18.57
C TYR A 748 -11.67 -12.20 19.25
N TYR A 749 -12.66 -11.64 19.95
CA TYR A 749 -13.72 -12.43 20.59
C TYR A 749 -15.00 -11.61 20.81
N HIS A 750 -16.06 -12.24 21.30
CA HIS A 750 -17.33 -11.59 21.62
C HIS A 750 -17.62 -11.61 23.13
N PHE A 751 -18.56 -10.78 23.61
CA PHE A 751 -18.89 -10.73 25.04
C PHE A 751 -19.35 -12.06 25.61
N TYR A 752 -20.03 -12.91 24.83
CA TYR A 752 -20.45 -14.23 25.30
C TYR A 752 -19.27 -15.16 25.67
N SER A 753 -18.04 -14.90 25.22
CA SER A 753 -16.84 -15.61 25.68
C SER A 753 -16.58 -15.48 27.19
N SER A 754 -17.24 -14.51 27.84
CA SER A 754 -17.20 -14.31 29.30
C SER A 754 -18.30 -15.07 30.06
N THR A 755 -19.09 -15.92 29.39
CA THR A 755 -20.29 -16.52 30.00
C THR A 755 -20.10 -17.95 30.52
N LYS A 756 -19.36 -18.80 29.81
CA LYS A 756 -19.16 -20.22 30.17
C LYS A 756 -17.86 -20.40 30.94
N GLN A 757 -17.87 -21.14 32.06
CA GLN A 757 -16.69 -21.40 32.89
C GLN A 757 -15.48 -21.93 32.09
N ALA A 758 -15.73 -22.85 31.16
CA ALA A 758 -14.68 -23.41 30.30
C ALA A 758 -14.06 -22.36 29.37
N SER A 759 -14.86 -21.43 28.84
CA SER A 759 -14.38 -20.32 28.02
C SER A 759 -13.63 -19.28 28.85
N ILE A 760 -14.12 -18.95 30.06
CA ILE A 760 -13.45 -18.02 30.98
C ILE A 760 -12.03 -18.48 31.29
N LYS A 761 -11.87 -19.77 31.61
CA LYS A 761 -10.55 -20.36 31.82
C LYS A 761 -9.65 -20.26 30.58
N ALA A 762 -10.17 -20.58 29.39
CA ALA A 762 -9.41 -20.45 28.15
C ALA A 762 -8.97 -19.00 27.89
N MET A 763 -9.83 -18.03 28.16
CA MET A 763 -9.50 -16.60 28.03
C MET A 763 -8.37 -16.18 28.99
N HIS A 764 -8.38 -16.65 30.24
CA HIS A 764 -7.28 -16.39 31.17
C HIS A 764 -5.96 -16.98 30.69
N GLU A 765 -5.97 -18.19 30.11
CA GLU A 765 -4.78 -18.81 29.51
C GLU A 765 -4.26 -18.00 28.32
N ILE A 766 -5.14 -17.54 27.43
CA ILE A 766 -4.78 -16.73 26.26
C ILE A 766 -4.17 -15.38 26.68
N TYR A 767 -4.84 -14.64 27.58
CA TYR A 767 -4.30 -13.38 28.09
C TYR A 767 -2.97 -13.57 28.83
N GLY A 768 -2.84 -14.65 29.60
CA GLY A 768 -1.59 -15.05 30.26
C GLY A 768 -0.46 -15.23 29.25
N TYR A 769 -0.70 -16.06 28.22
CA TYR A 769 0.24 -16.31 27.15
C TYR A 769 0.66 -15.01 26.44
N MET A 770 -0.29 -14.16 26.06
CA MET A 770 0.02 -12.88 25.42
C MET A 770 0.90 -11.97 26.27
N ARG A 771 0.70 -11.92 27.60
CA ARG A 771 1.56 -11.11 28.49
C ARG A 771 2.98 -11.64 28.56
N GLU A 772 3.16 -12.95 28.58
CA GLU A 772 4.48 -13.60 28.64
C GLU A 772 5.33 -13.28 27.40
N GLN A 773 4.70 -13.06 26.25
CA GLN A 773 5.36 -12.65 25.01
C GLN A 773 5.84 -11.18 25.01
N GLN A 774 5.44 -10.37 26.00
CA GLN A 774 5.78 -8.94 26.14
C GLN A 774 5.60 -8.12 24.84
N PRO A 775 4.46 -8.18 24.14
CA PRO A 775 4.27 -7.54 22.86
C PRO A 775 4.20 -6.01 22.93
N MET A 776 4.20 -5.37 21.77
CA MET A 776 3.71 -4.00 21.61
C MET A 776 2.19 -4.03 21.45
N SER A 777 1.45 -3.49 22.41
CA SER A 777 -0.02 -3.43 22.33
C SER A 777 -0.48 -2.18 21.60
N LEU A 778 -1.30 -2.36 20.56
CA LEU A 778 -1.90 -1.29 19.77
C LEU A 778 -3.43 -1.38 19.85
N TRP A 779 -4.10 -0.23 19.75
CA TRP A 779 -5.52 -0.23 19.38
C TRP A 779 -5.69 -0.75 17.95
N MET A 780 -6.86 -1.30 17.64
CA MET A 780 -7.13 -1.82 16.31
C MET A 780 -7.00 -0.71 15.26
N SER A 781 -7.49 0.51 15.52
CA SER A 781 -7.36 1.60 14.54
C SER A 781 -5.91 1.93 14.19
N ASP A 782 -5.00 1.90 15.18
CA ASP A 782 -3.57 2.15 14.97
C ASP A 782 -2.95 1.05 14.11
N TYR A 783 -3.35 -0.21 14.34
CA TYR A 783 -2.93 -1.35 13.55
C TYR A 783 -3.43 -1.28 12.09
N LEU A 784 -4.66 -0.82 11.87
CA LEU A 784 -5.20 -0.67 10.51
C LEU A 784 -4.41 0.35 9.68
N ASP A 785 -3.82 1.39 10.28
CA ASP A 785 -2.93 2.31 9.57
C ASP A 785 -1.60 1.64 9.15
N ARG A 786 -1.13 0.64 9.92
CA ARG A 786 0.01 -0.21 9.52
C ARG A 786 -0.36 -1.08 8.31
N LEU A 787 -1.58 -1.62 8.28
CA LEU A 787 -2.07 -2.40 7.14
C LEU A 787 -2.25 -1.53 5.89
N HIS A 788 -2.71 -0.30 6.04
CA HIS A 788 -2.74 0.66 4.94
C HIS A 788 -1.32 0.93 4.40
N GLY A 789 -0.36 1.11 5.30
CA GLY A 789 1.06 1.21 4.97
C GLY A 789 1.61 0.01 4.20
N LEU A 790 1.20 -1.22 4.51
CA LEU A 790 1.58 -2.42 3.75
C LEU A 790 1.12 -2.34 2.29
N TYR A 791 -0.11 -1.88 2.07
CA TYR A 791 -0.73 -1.72 0.76
C TYR A 791 -0.17 -0.53 -0.03
N GLN A 792 0.11 0.59 0.64
CA GLN A 792 0.52 1.84 -0.02
C GLN A 792 2.03 2.00 -0.17
N SER A 793 2.86 1.31 0.61
CA SER A 793 4.30 1.57 0.57
C SER A 793 4.93 1.27 -0.78
N SER A 794 5.93 2.06 -1.15
CA SER A 794 6.71 1.87 -2.38
C SER A 794 8.20 1.97 -2.10
N LEU A 795 8.98 1.24 -2.88
CA LEU A 795 10.43 1.12 -2.76
C LEU A 795 11.10 1.58 -4.05
N ALA A 796 12.22 2.26 -3.93
CA ALA A 796 13.10 2.55 -5.05
C ALA A 796 14.56 2.30 -4.69
N ARG A 797 15.37 1.94 -5.69
CA ARG A 797 16.82 1.95 -5.59
C ARG A 797 17.36 3.27 -6.10
N THR A 798 18.22 3.91 -5.31
CA THR A 798 18.96 5.09 -5.73
C THR A 798 20.16 4.70 -6.59
N ALA A 799 20.74 5.68 -7.30
CA ALA A 799 21.91 5.45 -8.16
C ALA A 799 23.14 4.88 -7.42
N ASP A 800 23.30 5.19 -6.14
CA ASP A 800 24.36 4.70 -5.25
C ASP A 800 23.99 3.38 -4.53
N GLY A 801 22.80 2.83 -4.83
CA GLY A 801 22.37 1.53 -4.34
C GLY A 801 21.70 1.55 -2.97
N ALA A 802 21.36 2.70 -2.40
CA ALA A 802 20.50 2.78 -1.22
C ALA A 802 19.04 2.42 -1.55
N TRP A 803 18.29 2.03 -0.53
CA TRP A 803 16.86 1.79 -0.62
C TRP A 803 16.11 3.04 -0.16
N GLN A 804 15.41 3.70 -1.08
CA GLN A 804 14.43 4.71 -0.75
C GLN A 804 13.09 4.03 -0.44
N ILE A 805 12.52 4.35 0.71
CA ILE A 805 11.27 3.79 1.22
C ILE A 805 10.33 4.97 1.46
N ARG A 806 9.14 4.97 0.84
CA ARG A 806 8.10 6.00 1.08
C ARG A 806 6.72 5.37 1.15
N GLY A 807 5.75 6.16 1.62
CA GLY A 807 4.35 5.75 1.69
C GLY A 807 4.09 4.64 2.71
N MET A 808 4.94 4.54 3.73
CA MET A 808 4.74 3.58 4.83
C MET A 808 3.57 3.97 5.74
N ASP A 809 3.03 5.19 5.62
CA ASP A 809 1.92 5.68 6.44
C ASP A 809 2.24 5.57 7.94
N ALA A 810 1.59 4.68 8.70
CA ALA A 810 1.94 4.39 10.09
C ALA A 810 2.82 3.13 10.28
N LEU A 811 3.13 2.40 9.21
CA LEU A 811 4.03 1.25 9.24
C LEU A 811 5.47 1.68 9.53
N ARG A 812 6.12 1.03 10.50
CA ARG A 812 7.45 1.43 11.00
C ARG A 812 8.49 0.31 10.93
N THR A 813 8.26 -0.72 10.11
CA THR A 813 9.19 -1.84 10.01
C THR A 813 9.33 -2.34 8.58
N VAL A 814 10.58 -2.61 8.18
CA VAL A 814 10.89 -3.49 7.05
C VAL A 814 11.71 -4.69 7.52
N ARG A 815 11.38 -5.87 7.02
CA ARG A 815 12.10 -7.11 7.20
C ARG A 815 13.11 -7.31 6.08
N LEU A 816 14.34 -7.64 6.44
CA LEU A 816 15.41 -8.00 5.52
C LEU A 816 15.68 -9.50 5.61
N ASP A 817 15.99 -10.11 4.48
CA ASP A 817 16.62 -11.42 4.46
C ASP A 817 18.09 -11.28 4.90
N ALA A 818 18.61 -12.27 5.64
CA ALA A 818 19.90 -12.14 6.31
C ALA A 818 21.07 -11.85 5.34
N GLN A 819 21.01 -12.37 4.11
CA GLN A 819 22.02 -12.15 3.08
C GLN A 819 22.12 -10.70 2.59
N MET A 820 21.11 -9.86 2.84
CA MET A 820 21.14 -8.45 2.44
C MET A 820 22.11 -7.61 3.28
N GLY A 821 22.58 -8.13 4.42
CA GLY A 821 23.44 -7.40 5.34
C GLY A 821 22.67 -6.58 6.38
N TRP A 822 23.33 -5.58 6.96
CA TRP A 822 22.84 -4.79 8.10
C TRP A 822 22.67 -3.31 7.72
N PRO A 823 21.77 -2.57 8.39
CA PRO A 823 21.69 -1.11 8.22
C PRO A 823 23.01 -0.42 8.60
N ASP A 824 23.49 0.47 7.75
CA ASP A 824 24.50 1.49 8.09
C ASP A 824 23.78 2.66 8.75
N LEU A 825 23.88 2.77 10.07
CA LEU A 825 23.06 3.69 10.87
C LEU A 825 23.44 5.17 10.66
N LEU A 826 24.67 5.45 10.19
CA LEU A 826 25.13 6.82 9.95
C LEU A 826 24.74 7.30 8.54
N LYS A 827 24.84 6.42 7.54
CA LYS A 827 24.48 6.77 6.15
C LYS A 827 22.98 6.67 5.88
N SER A 828 22.26 5.88 6.67
CA SER A 828 20.81 5.77 6.56
C SER A 828 20.09 6.98 7.17
N GLN A 829 18.87 7.23 6.73
CA GLN A 829 17.97 8.24 7.27
C GLN A 829 16.65 7.59 7.67
N GLY A 830 16.10 7.98 8.82
CA GLY A 830 14.84 7.41 9.31
C GLY A 830 14.97 5.98 9.85
N ILE A 831 16.17 5.52 10.20
CA ILE A 831 16.41 4.18 10.77
C ILE A 831 16.76 4.31 12.25
N ALA A 832 15.95 3.68 13.10
CA ALA A 832 16.13 3.71 14.56
C ALA A 832 17.02 2.57 15.07
N GLY A 833 16.94 1.41 14.42
CA GLY A 833 17.71 0.25 14.80
C GLY A 833 17.25 -1.02 14.12
N VAL A 834 17.70 -2.16 14.63
CA VAL A 834 17.48 -3.46 14.02
C VAL A 834 17.47 -4.56 15.06
N ARG A 835 16.50 -5.48 14.97
CA ARG A 835 16.44 -6.71 15.76
C ARG A 835 16.55 -7.91 14.84
N ASP A 836 17.51 -8.78 15.14
CA ASP A 836 17.71 -10.03 14.40
C ASP A 836 16.99 -11.17 15.14
N LEU A 837 16.09 -11.87 14.45
CA LEU A 837 15.32 -13.00 14.96
C LEU A 837 15.44 -14.19 14.00
N PRO A 838 15.16 -15.43 14.44
CA PRO A 838 15.17 -16.60 13.54
C PRO A 838 14.28 -16.43 12.30
N GLN A 839 13.20 -15.67 12.40
CA GLN A 839 12.26 -15.39 11.32
C GLN A 839 12.75 -14.35 10.30
N GLY A 840 13.74 -13.52 10.68
CA GLY A 840 14.26 -12.45 9.83
C GLY A 840 14.85 -11.28 10.61
N ARG A 841 15.41 -10.33 9.85
CA ARG A 841 16.02 -9.11 10.38
C ARG A 841 15.04 -7.94 10.29
N TYR A 842 14.54 -7.46 11.41
CA TYR A 842 13.52 -6.42 11.49
C TYR A 842 14.16 -5.07 11.73
N VAL A 843 14.10 -4.18 10.73
CA VAL A 843 14.65 -2.82 10.78
C VAL A 843 13.54 -1.86 11.22
N ALA A 844 13.76 -1.17 12.33
CA ALA A 844 12.84 -0.19 12.88
C ALA A 844 13.04 1.18 12.19
N LEU A 845 11.94 1.76 11.70
CA LEU A 845 11.90 3.06 11.05
C LEU A 845 11.40 4.12 12.03
N SER A 846 11.96 5.32 11.99
CA SER A 846 11.53 6.48 12.80
C SER A 846 10.59 7.42 12.05
N SER A 847 10.29 7.15 10.79
CA SER A 847 9.42 7.95 9.94
C SER A 847 8.70 7.07 8.92
N ASP A 848 7.66 7.62 8.30
CA ASP A 848 6.91 7.05 7.17
C ASP A 848 7.71 7.05 5.84
N LYS A 849 8.88 7.68 5.84
CA LYS A 849 9.89 7.66 4.79
C LYS A 849 11.27 7.34 5.38
N ALA A 850 12.07 6.60 4.63
CA ALA A 850 13.43 6.25 5.04
C ALA A 850 14.35 6.12 3.83
N LEU A 851 15.64 6.33 4.07
CA LEU A 851 16.73 5.96 3.18
C LEU A 851 17.55 4.89 3.89
N LEU A 852 17.52 3.66 3.42
CA LEU A 852 18.22 2.53 4.02
C LEU A 852 19.47 2.20 3.21
N VAL A 853 20.63 2.43 3.82
CA VAL A 853 21.94 2.01 3.31
C VAL A 853 22.35 0.73 4.03
N LEU A 854 22.86 -0.24 3.28
CA LEU A 854 23.26 -1.54 3.82
C LEU A 854 24.78 -1.70 3.83
N ARG A 855 25.28 -2.49 4.80
CA ARG A 855 26.68 -2.86 5.00
C ARG A 855 26.77 -4.34 5.40
N ALA A 856 27.96 -4.93 5.26
CA ALA A 856 28.17 -6.36 5.51
C ALA A 856 28.01 -6.75 7.00
N ASP A 857 28.49 -5.91 7.90
CA ASP A 857 28.52 -6.17 9.35
C ASP A 857 27.62 -5.23 10.13
N ARG A 858 27.12 -5.71 11.28
CA ARG A 858 26.27 -4.91 12.17
C ARG A 858 27.01 -3.67 12.68
N ASP A 859 26.35 -2.52 12.62
CA ASP A 859 26.88 -1.27 13.16
C ASP A 859 26.96 -1.32 14.70
N THR A 860 28.03 -0.78 15.27
CA THR A 860 28.31 -0.81 16.72
C THR A 860 27.73 0.38 17.46
N ARG A 861 27.20 1.38 16.74
CA ARG A 861 26.57 2.57 17.34
C ARG A 861 25.32 2.19 18.15
N PRO A 862 24.92 3.05 19.11
CA PRO A 862 23.71 2.83 19.89
C PRO A 862 22.47 2.75 18.99
N ALA A 863 21.81 1.60 18.95
CA ALA A 863 20.66 1.35 18.08
C ALA A 863 19.49 0.78 18.87
N LEU A 864 18.26 1.15 18.49
CA LEU A 864 17.06 0.56 19.08
C LEU A 864 17.01 -0.95 18.81
N GLU A 865 16.91 -1.77 19.86
CA GLU A 865 16.70 -3.22 19.74
C GLU A 865 15.23 -3.55 19.94
N GLU A 866 14.60 -3.01 20.98
CA GLU A 866 13.16 -3.12 21.17
C GLU A 866 12.54 -2.00 22.00
N ALA A 867 11.26 -1.71 21.79
CA ALA A 867 10.45 -0.82 22.64
C ALA A 867 8.98 -1.28 22.72
N ASN A 868 8.31 -1.02 23.84
CA ASN A 868 6.90 -1.35 24.04
C ASN A 868 5.91 -0.28 23.53
N LEU A 869 6.40 0.90 23.14
CA LEU A 869 5.58 2.01 22.64
C LEU A 869 5.94 2.34 21.18
N PRO A 870 4.99 2.91 20.40
CA PRO A 870 5.27 3.52 19.10
C PRO A 870 6.37 4.57 19.16
N LEU A 871 7.29 4.51 18.20
CA LEU A 871 8.38 5.47 18.03
C LEU A 871 7.89 6.66 17.21
N LEU A 872 8.13 7.87 17.71
CA LEU A 872 7.77 9.11 17.03
C LEU A 872 8.96 9.77 16.33
N ASP A 873 10.14 9.70 16.93
CA ASP A 873 11.38 10.26 16.36
C ASP A 873 12.60 9.48 16.86
N TRP A 874 13.62 9.38 16.01
CA TRP A 874 14.94 8.87 16.35
C TRP A 874 15.97 9.50 15.43
N ARG A 875 16.92 10.24 16.02
CA ARG A 875 17.94 10.99 15.29
C ARG A 875 19.30 10.90 15.99
N TYR A 876 20.29 10.38 15.27
CA TYR A 876 21.68 10.45 15.68
C TYR A 876 22.15 11.91 15.69
N LEU A 877 22.66 12.36 16.83
CA LEU A 877 23.34 13.65 16.96
C LEU A 877 24.83 13.50 16.67
N ASP A 878 25.39 12.34 17.02
CA ASP A 878 26.71 11.85 16.67
C ASP A 878 26.79 10.33 16.92
N ASP A 879 28.00 9.75 16.88
CA ASP A 879 28.24 8.32 17.06
C ASP A 879 27.83 7.75 18.44
N ARG A 880 27.58 8.60 19.45
CA ARG A 880 27.32 8.21 20.84
C ARG A 880 26.05 8.80 21.42
N ARG A 881 25.47 9.81 20.77
CA ARG A 881 24.28 10.52 21.23
C ARG A 881 23.13 10.41 20.24
N VAL A 882 21.96 10.06 20.75
CA VAL A 882 20.72 9.96 19.98
C VAL A 882 19.63 10.78 20.67
N SER A 883 18.90 11.56 19.89
CA SER A 883 17.63 12.16 20.28
C SER A 883 16.48 11.23 19.89
N PHE A 884 15.49 11.05 20.77
CA PHE A 884 14.35 10.18 20.48
C PHE A 884 13.04 10.69 21.10
N ALA A 885 11.94 10.23 20.53
CA ALA A 885 10.60 10.45 21.06
C ALA A 885 9.72 9.20 20.95
N PHE A 886 8.93 8.93 21.98
CA PHE A 886 7.95 7.84 22.04
C PHE A 886 6.63 8.38 22.58
N ALA A 887 5.50 7.80 22.16
CA ALA A 887 4.22 8.04 22.79
C ALA A 887 3.32 6.81 22.74
N GLY A 888 2.60 6.56 23.82
CA GLY A 888 1.60 5.52 23.90
C GLY A 888 0.84 5.57 25.22
N GLN A 889 0.38 4.42 25.70
CA GLN A 889 -0.55 4.34 26.84
C GLN A 889 0.03 3.66 28.09
N PHE A 890 1.26 3.14 27.99
CA PHE A 890 1.98 2.44 29.04
C PHE A 890 3.29 3.16 29.36
N ASP A 891 3.88 2.86 30.51
CA ASP A 891 5.23 3.35 30.84
C ASP A 891 6.24 2.79 29.83
N LEU A 892 7.12 3.66 29.35
CA LEU A 892 8.11 3.31 28.33
C LEU A 892 9.14 2.33 28.89
N THR A 893 9.25 1.17 28.24
CA THR A 893 10.36 0.24 28.36
C THR A 893 10.98 0.04 26.99
N PHE A 894 12.28 0.27 26.89
CA PHE A 894 13.01 0.02 25.66
C PHE A 894 14.43 -0.46 25.95
N SER A 895 15.04 -1.12 24.97
CA SER A 895 16.43 -1.51 25.02
C SER A 895 17.16 -1.06 23.77
N VAL A 896 18.43 -0.72 23.96
CA VAL A 896 19.33 -0.35 22.88
C VAL A 896 20.53 -1.27 22.89
N ARG A 897 21.04 -1.60 21.71
CA ARG A 897 22.32 -2.27 21.58
C ARG A 897 23.44 -1.24 21.51
N SER A 898 24.46 -1.42 22.33
CA SER A 898 25.63 -0.54 22.35
C SER A 898 26.83 -1.29 22.94
N ALA A 899 28.03 -0.97 22.44
CA ALA A 899 29.28 -1.49 22.99
C ALA A 899 29.68 -0.81 24.32
N THR A 900 29.12 0.36 24.62
CA THR A 900 29.48 1.19 25.78
C THR A 900 28.29 1.46 26.69
N ALA A 901 28.54 2.03 27.87
CA ALA A 901 27.52 2.24 28.87
C ALA A 901 26.56 3.37 28.48
N CYS A 902 25.27 3.05 28.42
CA CYS A 902 24.24 4.00 28.02
C CYS A 902 23.46 4.55 29.22
N ARG A 903 23.15 5.85 29.17
CA ARG A 903 22.18 6.50 30.04
C ARG A 903 21.16 7.28 29.23
N VAL A 904 19.99 7.51 29.81
CA VAL A 904 18.92 8.31 29.22
C VAL A 904 18.70 9.58 30.04
N GLU A 905 18.55 10.71 29.36
CA GLU A 905 18.20 12.00 29.92
C GLU A 905 16.89 12.51 29.30
N VAL A 906 15.88 12.81 30.14
CA VAL A 906 14.58 13.36 29.71
C VAL A 906 14.18 14.44 30.71
N ASP A 907 13.93 15.66 30.23
CA ASP A 907 13.46 16.79 31.04
C ASP A 907 14.30 17.02 32.33
N GLY A 908 15.62 16.85 32.23
CA GLY A 908 16.57 16.98 33.34
C GLY A 908 16.65 15.77 34.29
N GLN A 909 15.81 14.75 34.11
CA GLN A 909 15.88 13.48 34.84
C GLN A 909 16.83 12.50 34.15
N ARG A 910 17.55 11.72 34.95
CA ARG A 910 18.52 10.71 34.48
C ARG A 910 18.04 9.30 34.81
N PHE A 911 18.05 8.43 33.80
CA PHE A 911 17.72 7.01 33.92
C PHE A 911 18.93 6.16 33.53
N ALA A 912 19.41 5.33 34.45
CA ALA A 912 20.51 4.41 34.19
C ALA A 912 20.01 3.14 33.49
N GLY A 913 20.75 2.67 32.49
CA GLY A 913 20.42 1.42 31.80
C GLY A 913 20.90 0.19 32.58
N LYS A 914 20.14 -0.90 32.51
CA LYS A 914 20.57 -2.22 32.99
C LYS A 914 21.22 -2.98 31.84
N ALA A 915 22.50 -3.33 32.01
CA ALA A 915 23.26 -4.04 30.99
C ALA A 915 23.00 -5.55 31.03
N SER A 916 22.76 -6.16 29.86
CA SER A 916 22.72 -7.61 29.68
C SER A 916 23.05 -7.97 28.22
N ALA A 917 24.06 -8.82 27.99
CA ALA A 917 24.43 -9.32 26.66
C ALA A 917 24.57 -8.24 25.56
N GLY A 918 25.20 -7.10 25.90
CA GLY A 918 25.40 -5.97 24.98
C GLY A 918 24.15 -5.12 24.71
N LEU A 919 23.07 -5.35 25.48
CA LEU A 919 21.87 -4.52 25.51
C LEU A 919 21.83 -3.69 26.78
N TRP A 920 21.31 -2.47 26.65
CA TRP A 920 21.03 -1.55 27.76
C TRP A 920 19.54 -1.31 27.82
N THR A 921 18.89 -1.81 28.86
CA THR A 921 17.44 -1.72 29.04
C THR A 921 17.09 -0.57 29.98
N PHE A 922 16.09 0.22 29.59
CA PHE A 922 15.59 1.38 30.32
C PHE A 922 14.10 1.21 30.63
N GLN A 923 13.70 1.71 31.80
CA GLN A 923 12.31 1.81 32.22
C GLN A 923 12.08 3.25 32.67
N LEU A 924 11.17 3.95 31.99
CA LEU A 924 10.81 5.34 32.27
C LEU A 924 9.33 5.35 32.67
N PRO A 925 8.96 5.96 33.81
CA PRO A 925 7.56 6.08 34.25
C PRO A 925 6.84 7.19 33.48
N MET A 926 6.91 7.10 32.15
CA MET A 926 6.45 8.10 31.19
C MET A 926 5.76 7.40 30.03
N LYS A 927 4.54 7.84 29.72
CA LYS A 927 3.78 7.37 28.55
C LYS A 927 4.12 8.14 27.27
N GLN A 928 4.71 9.31 27.43
CA GLN A 928 5.16 10.17 26.35
C GLN A 928 6.54 10.75 26.71
N VAL A 929 7.46 10.67 25.76
CA VAL A 929 8.80 11.25 25.82
C VAL A 929 8.98 12.03 24.52
N SER A 930 9.19 13.34 24.60
CA SER A 930 9.27 14.20 23.39
C SER A 930 10.70 14.67 23.07
N ASN A 931 11.60 14.71 24.07
CA ASN A 931 12.97 15.23 23.93
C ASN A 931 13.98 14.32 24.64
N GLY A 932 13.84 13.00 24.49
CA GLY A 932 14.73 12.06 25.15
C GLY A 932 16.12 12.07 24.52
N GLN A 933 17.16 12.01 25.34
CA GLN A 933 18.54 11.87 24.92
C GLN A 933 19.12 10.58 25.45
N LEU A 934 19.62 9.74 24.54
CA LEU A 934 20.43 8.57 24.84
C LEU A 934 21.90 8.97 24.70
N LEU A 935 22.71 8.70 25.72
CA LEU A 935 24.15 8.96 25.74
C LEU A 935 24.91 7.69 26.09
N CYS A 936 25.76 7.20 25.19
CA CYS A 936 26.54 5.97 25.40
C CYS A 936 28.05 6.25 25.40
N ASN A 937 28.70 6.08 26.55
CA ASN A 937 30.12 6.41 26.75
C ASN A 937 30.92 5.28 27.39
#